data_AF-A0A933Y078-F1
#
_entry.id   AF-A0A933Y078-F1
#
_cell.length_a   1.000
_cell.length_b   1.000
_cell.length_c   1.000
_cell.angle_alpha   90.00
_cell.angle_beta   90.00
_cell.angle_gamma   90.00
#
_symmetry.space_group_name_H-M   'P 1'
#
loop_
_entity.id
_entity.type
_entity.pdbx_description
1 polymer ?
#
loop_
_entity_poly.entity_id
_entity_poly.type
_entity_poly.pdbx_seq_one_letter_code
_entity_poly.pdbx_strand_id
1 'polypeptide(L)'
;MKRLLCVLIVAFVWTGRVRAQLVAYDEFDGSARGGWTQSGLGEWAIDGARLERGALVTVEGNHWRELAHPVARATVWYAATFRMRAPLTGHASIVPATNRSSQFSEFGFNSAYGATGFVTAASPGGRRIATGFDATATQTILARYDLASGTWSAWASAGDGLDLVDANGCVAREPLVENAPLASDSLGFLYLTKSSRQELEVERLALAATAREALTPVAAGTPTQALAPEPVVPPSAGIAALLASPDVRIGERIACYGDSITWQGGWIDELEKAFARHAPEKHVVFLNRGLNGATSTDLRDGVDELFGQSRGEFVSELAKDRPSLVVIFVGVNDVSRELAKNSVDTYATAIAELVAAADRDHRRVVVCTPAVIGERKHGANPRDAALDEYALAAMHAAWTSDAPTDPETGVLRVAICNLRGAFARELERLNTDDRESGVLTYDGVHMLPAGNALIADEIASSLASAIAMPEHTTELGLVPAPRSVEPTPSRYPAQLALVDVTAPNRALEPQRAALEAELVALGAKVDREAGLVIELRTDTTLGFGDVYRLATHPTRISVSATRAELVPYASADLLQLCSAALDGGDALSVPAVTILDGPSVDFRALMVDVARKPHSLRVLKQLVELCHFYKLRYLQLHLTDDQAFTFPSIAFPELVTPEQHYTQAELRELVAYADARGVVLIPELEMPGHCGQLVARRPELFRASPLHHATIDFANPAVVAAMETLVAEACDVFRSSPWFHIGGDECDLAHVADSPHFAPALAREGVANAEELYRKFLVHMHAVVKRHGKRTLVWEGFAPGGAVEIPRDLVVVAYEALYYPPDALLRDGYTIVNAAWKPLYVVNDRRWSPREIHGWNRFLWQHFIEGFPASRGIQVEPTDRVLGAMLCAWEQPESRELESLIERVPAFAERLWRPKLRVDFADFERRRLAGATALAKLLDGVR
;
A
#
# COMPACT_ATOMS: atom_id res chain seq x y z
N MET A 1 -21.32 10.27 52.17
CA MET A 1 -21.88 11.41 51.39
C MET A 1 -21.37 12.73 51.93
N LYS A 2 -20.35 13.29 51.29
CA LYS A 2 -19.77 14.62 51.52
C LYS A 2 -19.68 15.25 50.12
N ARG A 3 -20.31 16.39 49.88
CA ARG A 3 -20.21 17.13 48.60
C ARG A 3 -19.39 18.39 48.83
N LEU A 4 -18.31 18.55 48.08
CA LEU A 4 -17.44 19.72 48.12
C LEU A 4 -17.46 20.31 46.70
N LEU A 5 -18.24 21.36 46.50
CA LEU A 5 -18.34 21.99 45.17
C LEU A 5 -17.22 23.03 45.02
N CYS A 6 -16.28 22.75 44.13
CA CYS A 6 -15.24 23.70 43.72
C CYS A 6 -15.58 24.22 42.33
N VAL A 7 -15.70 25.54 42.12
CA VAL A 7 -15.96 26.16 40.81
C VAL A 7 -14.66 26.74 40.27
N LEU A 8 -14.19 26.20 39.15
CA LEU A 8 -12.99 26.65 38.43
C LEU A 8 -13.43 27.35 37.14
N ILE A 9 -12.98 28.59 36.91
CA ILE A 9 -13.15 29.28 35.63
C ILE A 9 -11.80 29.25 34.93
N VAL A 10 -11.70 28.53 33.82
CA VAL A 10 -10.50 28.46 32.99
C VAL A 10 -10.76 29.23 31.70
N ALA A 11 -10.03 30.32 31.48
CA ALA A 11 -10.11 31.09 30.24
C ALA A 11 -8.87 30.80 29.38
N PHE A 12 -9.09 30.36 28.15
CA PHE A 12 -8.08 30.18 27.12
C PHE A 12 -8.15 31.36 26.15
N VAL A 13 -7.02 32.02 25.93
CA VAL A 13 -6.89 33.04 24.89
C VAL A 13 -5.85 32.55 23.90
N TRP A 14 -6.28 32.19 22.70
CA TRP A 14 -5.39 31.88 21.60
C TRP A 14 -5.94 32.55 20.34
N THR A 15 -5.07 33.34 19.67
CA THR A 15 -5.34 33.92 18.33
C THR A 15 -6.72 34.59 18.18
N GLY A 16 -7.05 35.52 19.08
CA GLY A 16 -8.26 36.35 18.95
C GLY A 16 -9.60 35.66 19.26
N ARG A 17 -9.59 34.43 19.78
CA ARG A 17 -10.79 33.79 20.36
C ARG A 17 -10.56 33.50 21.84
N VAL A 18 -11.55 33.86 22.66
CA VAL A 18 -11.60 33.56 24.09
C VAL A 18 -12.57 32.41 24.30
N ARG A 19 -12.12 31.31 24.90
CA ARG A 19 -13.00 30.25 25.44
C ARG A 19 -12.89 30.23 26.96
N ALA A 20 -14.01 30.40 27.66
CA ALA A 20 -14.08 30.21 29.11
C ALA A 20 -14.81 28.90 29.42
N GLN A 21 -14.25 28.08 30.30
CA GLN A 21 -14.82 26.82 30.73
C GLN A 21 -15.03 26.87 32.25
N LEU A 22 -16.26 26.57 32.68
CA LEU A 22 -16.60 26.44 34.09
C LEU A 22 -16.53 24.96 34.47
N VAL A 23 -15.68 24.60 35.41
CA VAL A 23 -15.57 23.21 35.90
C VAL A 23 -15.99 23.17 37.36
N ALA A 24 -17.07 22.43 37.64
CA ALA A 24 -17.51 22.14 39.00
C ALA A 24 -17.08 20.73 39.37
N TYR A 25 -16.39 20.56 40.51
CA TYR A 25 -16.00 19.23 41.01
C TYR A 25 -16.95 18.77 42.12
N ASP A 26 -17.19 17.46 42.21
CA ASP A 26 -17.85 16.77 43.33
C ASP A 26 -17.05 15.47 43.58
N GLU A 27 -16.58 15.16 44.80
CA GLU A 27 -15.61 14.06 45.02
C GLU A 27 -16.17 12.79 45.72
N PHE A 28 -15.94 11.66 45.03
CA PHE A 28 -15.60 10.28 45.41
C PHE A 28 -16.06 9.64 46.74
N ASP A 29 -16.84 8.56 46.61
CA ASP A 29 -16.98 7.46 47.57
C ASP A 29 -16.02 6.33 47.16
N GLY A 30 -15.24 5.81 48.10
CA GLY A 30 -14.25 4.75 47.92
C GLY A 30 -14.81 3.34 47.65
N SER A 31 -15.99 3.21 47.05
CA SER A 31 -16.54 1.92 46.62
C SER A 31 -17.43 2.07 45.37
N ALA A 32 -16.94 1.54 44.24
CA ALA A 32 -17.64 1.34 42.96
C ALA A 32 -18.19 2.57 42.18
N ARG A 33 -17.79 2.63 40.89
CA ARG A 33 -18.47 3.24 39.71
C ARG A 33 -18.95 4.71 39.82
N GLY A 34 -18.28 5.62 39.11
CA GLY A 34 -18.78 6.98 38.86
C GLY A 34 -18.18 7.60 37.59
N GLY A 35 -18.97 7.62 36.51
CA GLY A 35 -18.61 8.25 35.24
C GLY A 35 -18.80 9.77 35.25
N TRP A 36 -18.18 10.42 34.27
CA TRP A 36 -18.42 11.82 33.92
C TRP A 36 -19.87 11.97 33.44
N THR A 37 -20.74 12.61 34.22
CA THR A 37 -22.04 13.05 33.70
C THR A 37 -21.87 14.43 33.09
N GLN A 38 -21.75 14.46 31.76
CA GLN A 38 -21.89 15.68 30.98
C GLN A 38 -23.38 16.08 31.03
N SER A 39 -23.76 16.97 31.94
CA SER A 39 -25.13 17.50 31.95
C SER A 39 -25.31 18.47 30.78
N GLY A 40 -25.80 17.95 29.66
CA GLY A 40 -26.58 18.62 28.62
C GLY A 40 -25.99 19.89 28.00
N LEU A 41 -25.33 19.74 26.84
CA LEU A 41 -25.34 20.77 25.81
C LEU A 41 -26.58 20.55 24.93
N GLY A 42 -27.61 21.36 25.11
CA GLY A 42 -28.73 21.43 24.16
C GLY A 42 -28.34 22.28 22.96
N GLU A 43 -28.40 21.72 21.76
CA GLU A 43 -28.36 22.48 20.51
C GLU A 43 -29.70 23.21 20.29
N TRP A 44 -29.65 24.50 19.98
CA TRP A 44 -30.81 25.26 19.48
C TRP A 44 -30.49 25.73 18.06
N ALA A 45 -31.34 25.37 17.10
CA ALA A 45 -31.21 25.77 15.70
C ALA A 45 -31.68 27.22 15.46
N ILE A 46 -31.00 27.93 14.56
CA ILE A 46 -31.47 29.21 13.99
C ILE A 46 -31.80 28.96 12.52
N ASP A 47 -33.06 29.19 12.16
CA ASP A 47 -33.58 29.12 10.79
C ASP A 47 -33.46 30.51 10.13
N GLY A 48 -32.86 30.57 8.94
CA GLY A 48 -33.04 31.66 7.97
C GLY A 48 -32.52 33.08 8.29
N ALA A 49 -31.20 33.28 8.40
CA ALA A 49 -30.54 34.56 8.04
C ALA A 49 -29.04 34.36 7.73
N ARG A 50 -28.57 34.87 6.58
CA ARG A 50 -27.14 34.92 6.21
C ARG A 50 -26.42 35.98 7.06
N LEU A 51 -25.35 35.61 7.76
CA LEU A 51 -24.41 36.54 8.41
C LEU A 51 -23.06 36.43 7.70
N GLU A 52 -22.52 37.56 7.21
CA GLU A 52 -21.18 37.64 6.63
C GLU A 52 -20.09 37.84 7.70
N ARG A 53 -18.85 37.43 7.40
CA ARG A 53 -17.70 37.45 8.33
C ARG A 53 -17.41 38.87 8.82
N GLY A 54 -17.60 39.12 10.12
CA GLY A 54 -17.09 40.31 10.82
C GLY A 54 -18.10 41.12 11.66
N ALA A 55 -19.36 40.71 11.77
CA ALA A 55 -20.37 41.46 12.51
C ALA A 55 -20.28 41.26 14.05
N LEU A 56 -20.22 42.37 14.80
CA LEU A 56 -20.55 42.43 16.22
C LEU A 56 -22.04 42.71 16.36
N VAL A 57 -22.74 41.91 17.18
CA VAL A 57 -24.17 42.06 17.43
C VAL A 57 -24.40 42.38 18.90
N THR A 58 -25.21 43.40 19.20
CA THR A 58 -25.62 43.75 20.56
C THR A 58 -27.09 43.36 20.78
N VAL A 59 -27.40 42.79 21.96
CA VAL A 59 -28.78 42.47 22.38
C VAL A 59 -29.36 43.64 23.18
N GLU A 60 -30.38 44.31 22.66
CA GLU A 60 -31.27 45.17 23.45
C GLU A 60 -32.72 44.68 23.24
N GLY A 61 -33.20 43.85 24.18
CA GLY A 61 -34.50 43.20 24.05
C GLY A 61 -34.58 42.17 22.91
N ASN A 62 -35.79 41.90 22.41
CA ASN A 62 -36.07 40.78 21.48
C ASN A 62 -35.75 41.04 19.98
N HIS A 63 -34.99 42.09 19.62
CA HIS A 63 -34.65 42.38 18.21
C HIS A 63 -33.14 42.68 18.01
N TRP A 64 -32.58 42.25 16.88
CA TRP A 64 -31.15 42.29 16.56
C TRP A 64 -30.80 43.37 15.52
N ARG A 65 -29.65 44.03 15.67
CA ARG A 65 -29.09 45.00 14.70
C ARG A 65 -27.57 44.82 14.56
N GLU A 66 -27.08 44.94 13.33
CA GLU A 66 -25.67 44.77 12.95
C GLU A 66 -24.89 46.10 13.09
N LEU A 67 -23.68 46.06 13.66
CA LEU A 67 -22.77 47.22 13.73
C LEU A 67 -21.50 46.94 12.92
N ALA A 68 -21.12 47.90 12.06
CA ALA A 68 -20.00 47.80 11.13
C ALA A 68 -18.69 48.38 11.70
N HIS A 69 -17.57 47.69 11.41
CA HIS A 69 -16.14 48.08 11.46
C HIS A 69 -15.23 47.35 12.51
N PRO A 70 -13.96 47.02 12.14
CA PRO A 70 -13.02 46.28 12.98
C PRO A 70 -12.29 47.17 14.01
N VAL A 71 -12.10 46.68 15.24
CA VAL A 71 -11.54 47.41 16.40
C VAL A 71 -10.14 46.87 16.79
N ALA A 72 -9.18 47.77 17.03
CA ALA A 72 -7.76 47.46 17.28
C ALA A 72 -7.31 47.47 18.76
N ARG A 73 -8.22 47.67 19.73
CA ARG A 73 -7.95 47.60 21.17
C ARG A 73 -9.13 46.97 21.90
N ALA A 74 -9.04 45.69 22.23
CA ALA A 74 -10.10 44.99 22.96
C ALA A 74 -9.67 44.73 24.41
N THR A 75 -10.49 45.18 25.36
CA THR A 75 -10.44 44.71 26.75
C THR A 75 -11.63 43.78 26.95
N VAL A 76 -11.40 42.59 27.52
CA VAL A 76 -12.47 41.62 27.73
C VAL A 76 -12.88 41.63 29.19
N TRP A 77 -14.17 41.84 29.44
CA TRP A 77 -14.76 41.82 30.77
C TRP A 77 -15.57 40.55 30.96
N TYR A 78 -15.42 39.93 32.12
CA TYR A 78 -16.13 38.75 32.55
C TYR A 78 -16.87 39.07 33.83
N ALA A 79 -18.16 38.77 33.88
CA ALA A 79 -18.97 38.87 35.09
C ALA A 79 -19.50 37.48 35.44
N ALA A 80 -19.34 37.07 36.69
CA ALA A 80 -19.98 35.87 37.24
C ALA A 80 -20.79 36.27 38.46
N THR A 81 -22.10 35.99 38.41
CA THR A 81 -23.04 36.31 39.49
C THR A 81 -23.53 35.02 40.13
N PHE A 82 -23.50 34.95 41.46
CA PHE A 82 -24.00 33.80 42.21
C PHE A 82 -24.72 34.25 43.48
N ARG A 83 -25.71 33.47 43.92
CA ARG A 83 -26.48 33.73 45.14
C ARG A 83 -26.30 32.56 46.10
N MET A 84 -25.88 32.85 47.32
CA MET A 84 -25.64 31.84 48.35
C MET A 84 -26.82 31.77 49.33
N ARG A 85 -27.16 30.57 49.82
CA ARG A 85 -28.27 30.38 50.80
C ARG A 85 -27.85 30.54 52.28
N ALA A 86 -26.56 30.71 52.60
CA ALA A 86 -26.07 30.89 53.98
C ALA A 86 -24.63 31.47 54.03
N PRO A 87 -24.17 32.05 55.17
CA PRO A 87 -22.88 32.72 55.29
C PRO A 87 -21.67 31.78 55.05
N LEU A 88 -20.60 32.31 54.46
CA LEU A 88 -19.32 31.63 54.28
C LEU A 88 -18.17 32.45 54.89
N THR A 89 -17.31 31.79 55.66
CA THR A 89 -15.97 32.29 55.99
C THR A 89 -14.95 31.49 55.16
N GLY A 90 -14.33 32.14 54.16
CA GLY A 90 -13.36 31.50 53.24
C GLY A 90 -12.49 32.52 52.49
N HIS A 91 -11.37 32.07 51.92
CA HIS A 91 -10.37 32.90 51.25
C HIS A 91 -10.37 32.69 49.72
N ALA A 92 -10.04 33.74 48.96
CA ALA A 92 -9.80 33.69 47.52
C ALA A 92 -8.30 33.88 47.22
N SER A 93 -7.77 33.22 46.19
CA SER A 93 -6.36 33.38 45.77
C SER A 93 -6.20 33.20 44.25
N ILE A 94 -5.28 33.96 43.65
CA ILE A 94 -4.89 33.85 42.24
C ILE A 94 -3.46 33.29 42.19
N VAL A 95 -3.22 32.25 41.39
CA VAL A 95 -1.88 31.62 41.25
C VAL A 95 -1.49 31.56 39.76
N PRO A 96 -0.27 31.98 39.39
CA PRO A 96 0.25 31.78 38.03
C PRO A 96 0.69 30.32 37.82
N ALA A 97 0.34 29.70 36.68
CA ALA A 97 0.87 28.39 36.34
C ALA A 97 2.15 28.50 35.48
N THR A 98 3.21 27.84 35.92
CA THR A 98 4.40 27.60 35.10
C THR A 98 4.25 26.28 34.33
N ASN A 99 4.57 26.30 33.04
CA ASN A 99 4.51 25.19 32.08
C ASN A 99 4.91 23.82 32.67
N ARG A 100 3.93 22.91 32.81
CA ARG A 100 4.02 21.44 32.75
C ARG A 100 2.64 20.82 33.03
N SER A 101 2.13 20.00 32.12
CA SER A 101 0.93 19.17 32.34
C SER A 101 1.21 17.88 33.13
N SER A 102 2.45 17.65 33.58
CA SER A 102 2.86 16.43 34.31
C SER A 102 2.93 16.57 35.84
N GLN A 103 2.28 17.57 36.45
CA GLN A 103 2.24 17.72 37.93
C GLN A 103 0.84 17.72 38.55
N PHE A 104 -0.22 17.37 37.81
CA PHE A 104 -1.57 17.28 38.40
C PHE A 104 -1.89 15.93 39.05
N SER A 105 -1.01 14.92 38.94
CA SER A 105 -1.17 13.63 39.64
C SER A 105 -0.58 13.60 41.06
N GLU A 106 0.08 14.66 41.53
CA GLU A 106 0.73 14.72 42.85
C GLU A 106 0.09 15.70 43.86
N PHE A 107 -1.19 16.04 43.70
CA PHE A 107 -1.99 16.50 44.84
C PHE A 107 -2.74 15.32 45.45
N GLY A 108 -1.98 14.38 46.01
CA GLY A 108 -2.53 13.32 46.84
C GLY A 108 -3.13 13.91 48.12
N PHE A 109 -4.45 13.87 48.25
CA PHE A 109 -5.11 13.95 49.55
C PHE A 109 -4.79 12.65 50.31
N ASN A 110 -3.64 12.64 50.98
CA ASN A 110 -3.23 11.50 51.79
C ASN A 110 -4.12 11.43 53.03
N SER A 111 -4.85 10.34 53.16
CA SER A 111 -5.76 10.05 54.27
C SER A 111 -4.99 9.51 55.48
N ALA A 112 -4.25 10.36 56.18
CA ALA A 112 -3.76 10.05 57.52
C ALA A 112 -3.44 11.33 58.30
N TYR A 113 -3.76 11.32 59.59
CA TYR A 113 -3.55 12.35 60.62
C TYR A 113 -4.65 13.40 60.78
N GLY A 114 -5.34 13.27 61.92
CA GLY A 114 -6.20 14.31 62.47
C GLY A 114 -5.39 15.45 63.09
N ALA A 115 -6.11 16.55 63.32
CA ALA A 115 -5.73 17.73 64.09
C ALA A 115 -4.61 18.62 63.51
N THR A 116 -4.99 19.88 63.25
CA THR A 116 -4.17 21.11 63.32
C THR A 116 -2.86 21.18 62.53
N GLY A 117 -2.84 21.96 61.45
CA GLY A 117 -1.61 22.54 60.89
C GLY A 117 -1.61 22.67 59.37
N PHE A 118 -1.83 23.88 58.86
CA PHE A 118 -1.59 24.23 57.45
C PHE A 118 -0.08 24.50 57.25
N VAL A 119 0.59 23.78 56.35
CA VAL A 119 1.85 24.22 55.74
C VAL A 119 1.61 24.46 54.25
N THR A 120 1.95 25.67 53.83
CA THR A 120 1.80 26.22 52.49
C THR A 120 3.14 26.11 51.77
N ALA A 121 3.16 25.60 50.53
CA ALA A 121 4.24 25.87 49.58
C ALA A 121 3.70 26.87 48.55
N ALA A 122 4.06 28.14 48.73
CA ALA A 122 3.75 29.21 47.80
C ALA A 122 4.76 29.21 46.63
N SER A 123 4.27 29.27 45.40
CA SER A 123 5.08 29.78 44.28
C SER A 123 5.36 31.28 44.50
N PRO A 124 6.54 31.80 44.14
CA PRO A 124 6.87 33.20 44.34
C PRO A 124 6.02 34.07 43.40
N GLY A 125 5.01 34.76 43.95
CA GLY A 125 4.19 35.74 43.23
C GLY A 125 2.72 35.86 43.66
N GLY A 126 2.18 34.93 44.45
CA GLY A 126 0.78 34.99 44.88
C GLY A 126 0.52 36.00 46.01
N ARG A 127 -0.30 37.03 45.78
CA ARG A 127 -0.88 37.87 46.85
C ARG A 127 -2.21 37.28 47.35
N ARG A 128 -2.37 37.18 48.67
CA ARG A 128 -3.63 36.81 49.34
C ARG A 128 -4.50 38.05 49.59
N ILE A 129 -5.81 37.90 49.40
CA ILE A 129 -6.80 38.88 49.85
C ILE A 129 -7.83 38.16 50.71
N ALA A 130 -8.09 38.68 51.90
CA ALA A 130 -9.17 38.24 52.76
C ALA A 130 -10.27 39.30 52.75
N THR A 131 -11.47 38.93 52.28
CA THR A 131 -12.68 39.75 52.39
C THR A 131 -13.78 38.90 53.03
N GLY A 132 -14.43 39.43 54.07
CA GLY A 132 -15.62 38.80 54.67
C GLY A 132 -16.83 38.97 53.75
N PHE A 133 -17.57 37.89 53.51
CA PHE A 133 -18.72 37.87 52.61
C PHE A 133 -20.03 37.84 53.42
N ASP A 134 -20.96 38.75 53.13
CA ASP A 134 -22.29 38.79 53.76
C ASP A 134 -23.28 37.83 53.09
N ALA A 135 -24.21 37.29 53.88
CA ALA A 135 -24.72 35.92 53.81
C ALA A 135 -26.00 35.69 52.99
N THR A 136 -26.61 36.74 52.43
CA THR A 136 -27.92 36.61 51.75
C THR A 136 -28.04 37.44 50.48
N ALA A 137 -26.98 38.16 50.09
CA ALA A 137 -26.97 39.00 48.91
C ALA A 137 -26.44 38.24 47.67
N THR A 138 -26.99 38.57 46.51
CA THR A 138 -26.41 38.21 45.21
C THR A 138 -25.01 38.82 45.13
N GLN A 139 -24.00 38.04 44.77
CA GLN A 139 -22.62 38.52 44.62
C GLN A 139 -22.17 38.40 43.18
N THR A 140 -21.48 39.44 42.70
CA THR A 140 -20.93 39.48 41.34
C THR A 140 -19.43 39.70 41.41
N ILE A 141 -18.68 38.77 40.81
CA ILE A 141 -17.25 38.93 40.57
C ILE A 141 -17.09 39.42 39.13
N LEU A 142 -16.37 40.53 38.98
CA LEU A 142 -16.02 41.12 37.71
C LEU A 142 -14.52 40.96 37.49
N ALA A 143 -14.11 40.36 36.39
CA ALA A 143 -12.72 40.24 35.99
C ALA A 143 -12.49 40.89 34.62
N ARG A 144 -11.38 41.58 34.46
CA ARG A 144 -10.96 42.22 33.22
C ARG A 144 -9.63 41.66 32.77
N TYR A 145 -9.55 41.28 31.50
CA TYR A 145 -8.31 40.93 30.83
C TYR A 145 -7.99 41.95 29.76
N ASP A 146 -6.81 42.56 29.87
CA ASP A 146 -6.29 43.48 28.86
C ASP A 146 -5.43 42.71 27.86
N LEU A 147 -5.95 42.57 26.63
CA LEU A 147 -5.31 41.78 25.57
C LEU A 147 -3.99 42.40 25.08
N ALA A 148 -3.75 43.69 25.31
CA ALA A 148 -2.54 44.37 24.86
C ALA A 148 -1.39 44.23 25.87
N SER A 149 -1.70 44.18 27.16
CA SER A 149 -0.70 44.12 28.25
C SER A 149 -0.58 42.74 28.91
N GLY A 150 -1.52 41.82 28.67
CA GLY A 150 -1.54 40.49 29.29
C GLY A 150 -1.87 40.52 30.79
N THR A 151 -2.50 41.59 31.28
CA THR A 151 -2.78 41.79 32.71
C THR A 151 -4.23 41.48 33.07
N TRP A 152 -4.43 40.92 34.26
CA TRP A 152 -5.75 40.66 34.85
C TRP A 152 -6.03 41.63 36.00
N SER A 153 -7.26 42.14 36.04
CA SER A 153 -7.80 42.94 37.14
C SER A 153 -9.10 42.31 37.61
N ALA A 154 -9.37 42.24 38.92
CA ALA A 154 -10.61 41.66 39.43
C ALA A 154 -11.22 42.51 40.55
N TRP A 155 -12.55 42.52 40.59
CA TRP A 155 -13.36 43.21 41.56
C TRP A 155 -14.52 42.31 42.02
N ALA A 156 -15.02 42.50 43.25
CA ALA A 156 -16.19 41.78 43.75
C ALA A 156 -17.19 42.79 44.36
N SER A 157 -18.48 42.56 44.15
CA SER A 157 -19.59 43.31 44.75
C SER A 157 -20.49 42.38 45.58
N ALA A 158 -21.04 42.91 46.67
CA ALA A 158 -22.09 42.29 47.47
C ALA A 158 -23.37 43.13 47.37
N GLY A 159 -24.41 42.62 46.68
CA GLY A 159 -25.72 43.28 46.55
C GLY A 159 -26.20 43.43 45.10
N ASP A 160 -27.49 43.73 44.92
CA ASP A 160 -28.18 43.80 43.62
C ASP A 160 -27.84 45.08 42.79
N GLY A 161 -26.73 45.75 43.10
CA GLY A 161 -26.21 46.92 42.40
C GLY A 161 -24.70 46.78 42.14
N LEU A 162 -24.27 47.14 40.93
CA LEU A 162 -22.87 47.08 40.47
C LEU A 162 -22.06 48.29 41.00
N ASP A 163 -22.16 48.60 42.29
CA ASP A 163 -21.25 49.52 42.95
C ASP A 163 -20.14 48.69 43.62
N LEU A 164 -18.89 48.93 43.23
CA LEU A 164 -17.72 48.23 43.77
C LEU A 164 -17.39 48.82 45.13
N VAL A 165 -17.49 48.02 46.19
CA VAL A 165 -17.31 48.49 47.57
C VAL A 165 -16.16 47.73 48.22
N ASP A 166 -15.23 48.46 48.83
CA ASP A 166 -14.18 47.84 49.64
C ASP A 166 -14.71 47.37 51.01
N ALA A 167 -13.85 46.74 51.82
CA ALA A 167 -14.20 46.16 53.11
C ALA A 167 -14.77 47.14 54.15
N ASN A 168 -14.81 48.45 53.86
CA ASN A 168 -15.34 49.49 54.75
C ASN A 168 -16.54 50.26 54.17
N GLY A 169 -17.15 49.82 53.06
CA GLY A 169 -18.41 50.38 52.58
C GLY A 169 -18.30 51.66 51.74
N CYS A 170 -17.11 52.02 51.22
CA CYS A 170 -16.94 53.12 50.27
C CYS A 170 -16.70 52.62 48.84
N VAL A 171 -17.18 53.38 47.85
CA VAL A 171 -17.04 53.06 46.41
C VAL A 171 -15.56 53.04 46.01
N ALA A 172 -15.02 51.85 45.77
CA ALA A 172 -13.63 51.63 45.43
C ALA A 172 -13.37 52.00 43.95
N ARG A 173 -12.48 52.97 43.72
CA ARG A 173 -12.02 53.36 42.37
C ARG A 173 -10.77 52.60 41.90
N GLU A 174 -10.19 51.72 42.72
CA GLU A 174 -8.99 50.94 42.40
C GLU A 174 -9.21 49.42 42.54
N PRO A 175 -8.57 48.58 41.69
CA PRO A 175 -8.75 47.12 41.68
C PRO A 175 -8.22 46.43 42.94
N LEU A 176 -8.88 45.34 43.36
CA LEU A 176 -8.48 44.57 44.53
C LEU A 176 -7.13 43.85 44.31
N VAL A 177 -6.79 43.45 43.07
CA VAL A 177 -5.50 42.86 42.68
C VAL A 177 -5.02 43.47 41.37
N GLU A 178 -3.73 43.82 41.30
CA GLU A 178 -3.02 44.15 40.06
C GLU A 178 -1.70 43.34 40.05
N ASN A 179 -1.46 42.55 38.99
CA ASN A 179 -0.26 41.72 38.85
C ASN A 179 0.59 42.15 37.64
N ALA A 180 1.91 42.06 37.79
CA ALA A 180 2.94 42.35 36.78
C ALA A 180 2.79 41.47 35.51
N PRO A 181 3.30 41.91 34.34
CA PRO A 181 2.99 41.30 33.03
C PRO A 181 3.36 39.82 32.98
N LEU A 182 2.39 38.99 32.58
CA LEU A 182 2.62 37.58 32.26
C LEU A 182 3.10 37.48 30.81
N ALA A 183 4.06 36.58 30.53
CA ALA A 183 4.43 36.27 29.16
C ALA A 183 3.18 35.76 28.40
N SER A 184 3.08 36.06 27.10
CA SER A 184 1.88 35.91 26.25
C SER A 184 1.21 34.54 26.26
N ASP A 185 1.85 33.53 26.86
CA ASP A 185 1.47 32.13 26.81
C ASP A 185 1.18 31.54 28.21
N SER A 186 0.92 32.37 29.22
CA SER A 186 0.73 31.93 30.62
C SER A 186 -0.75 31.82 31.03
N LEU A 187 -1.14 30.69 31.64
CA LEU A 187 -2.46 30.45 32.23
C LEU A 187 -2.58 31.06 33.64
N GLY A 188 -3.65 31.82 33.90
CA GLY A 188 -4.01 32.33 35.23
C GLY A 188 -5.23 31.61 35.80
N PHE A 189 -5.18 31.24 37.08
CA PHE A 189 -6.28 30.54 37.78
C PHE A 189 -6.78 31.34 38.98
N LEU A 190 -8.10 31.41 39.16
CA LEU A 190 -8.76 31.97 40.35
C LEU A 190 -9.38 30.81 41.17
N TYR A 191 -8.99 30.68 42.44
CA TYR A 191 -9.50 29.64 43.35
C TYR A 191 -10.43 30.21 44.42
N LEU A 192 -11.55 29.52 44.65
CA LEU A 192 -12.43 29.70 45.82
C LEU A 192 -12.56 28.35 46.53
N THR A 193 -12.23 28.29 47.82
CA THR A 193 -12.32 27.05 48.63
C THR A 193 -13.37 27.19 49.73
N LYS A 194 -14.19 26.14 49.93
CA LYS A 194 -15.26 26.08 50.94
C LYS A 194 -14.85 25.18 52.11
N SER A 195 -15.14 25.58 53.35
CA SER A 195 -14.78 24.85 54.57
C SER A 195 -15.95 24.16 55.32
N SER A 196 -17.20 24.19 54.81
CA SER A 196 -18.33 23.56 55.52
C SER A 196 -19.46 22.99 54.64
N ARG A 197 -20.14 21.95 55.18
CA ARG A 197 -21.01 20.95 54.51
C ARG A 197 -22.45 21.43 54.17
N GLN A 198 -22.68 22.24 53.14
CA GLN A 198 -24.05 22.48 52.63
C GLN A 198 -24.10 22.74 51.11
N GLU A 199 -25.21 22.34 50.46
CA GLU A 199 -25.45 22.39 49.00
C GLU A 199 -25.60 23.82 48.43
N LEU A 200 -25.20 24.00 47.17
CA LEU A 200 -25.36 25.22 46.36
C LEU A 200 -26.45 24.96 45.31
N GLU A 201 -27.37 25.91 45.14
CA GLU A 201 -28.26 25.97 43.97
C GLU A 201 -27.70 27.02 42.99
N VAL A 202 -27.41 26.61 41.75
CA VAL A 202 -26.95 27.52 40.70
C VAL A 202 -28.15 27.92 39.86
N GLU A 203 -28.82 29.02 40.22
CA GLU A 203 -29.87 29.60 39.39
C GLU A 203 -29.27 30.61 38.40
N ARG A 204 -29.21 30.23 37.12
CA ARG A 204 -28.86 31.05 35.94
C ARG A 204 -27.45 31.65 35.91
N LEU A 205 -26.60 31.06 35.08
CA LEU A 205 -25.36 31.67 34.58
C LEU A 205 -25.65 32.42 33.26
N ALA A 206 -25.57 33.76 33.29
CA ALA A 206 -25.54 34.57 32.08
C ALA A 206 -24.10 35.02 31.84
N LEU A 207 -23.45 34.50 30.79
CA LEU A 207 -22.17 35.01 30.32
C LEU A 207 -22.45 36.15 29.34
N ALA A 208 -22.25 37.39 29.76
CA ALA A 208 -22.28 38.54 28.86
C ALA A 208 -20.85 39.05 28.65
N ALA A 209 -20.28 38.81 27.48
CA ALA A 209 -19.07 39.49 27.04
C ALA A 209 -19.50 40.81 26.39
N THR A 210 -19.24 41.93 27.05
CA THR A 210 -19.51 43.26 26.47
C THR A 210 -18.18 43.97 26.24
N ALA A 211 -17.83 44.21 24.98
CA ALA A 211 -16.78 45.17 24.64
C ALA A 211 -17.38 46.57 24.78
N ARG A 212 -16.85 47.40 25.68
CA ARG A 212 -17.30 48.79 25.88
C ARG A 212 -16.11 49.71 25.70
N GLU A 213 -16.07 50.49 24.62
CA GLU A 213 -15.17 51.65 24.50
C GLU A 213 -15.85 52.89 25.07
N ALA A 214 -15.14 53.61 25.95
CA ALA A 214 -15.41 55.01 26.25
C ALA A 214 -14.41 55.85 25.44
N LEU A 215 -14.92 56.60 24.46
CA LEU A 215 -14.14 57.53 23.65
C LEU A 215 -13.65 58.71 24.49
N THR A 216 -12.36 59.03 24.42
CA THR A 216 -11.89 60.41 24.56
C THR A 216 -10.98 60.72 23.37
N PRO A 217 -11.26 61.77 22.59
CA PRO A 217 -10.53 62.04 21.36
C PRO A 217 -9.16 62.66 21.67
N VAL A 218 -8.08 61.99 21.28
CA VAL A 218 -6.76 62.61 21.20
C VAL A 218 -6.49 62.97 19.74
N ALA A 219 -6.10 64.23 19.56
CA ALA A 219 -5.99 64.95 18.30
C ALA A 219 -5.01 64.31 17.30
N ALA A 220 -5.31 64.61 16.03
CA ALA A 220 -4.68 64.12 14.82
C ALA A 220 -3.15 64.33 14.75
N GLY A 221 -2.47 63.35 14.15
CA GLY A 221 -1.26 63.60 13.36
C GLY A 221 -0.09 62.66 13.59
N THR A 222 -0.10 61.46 13.00
CA THR A 222 1.10 60.83 12.38
C THR A 222 0.66 59.58 11.58
N PRO A 223 1.20 59.31 10.37
CA PRO A 223 0.74 58.21 9.54
C PRO A 223 1.29 56.88 10.05
N THR A 224 0.40 55.98 10.49
CA THR A 224 0.73 54.59 10.80
C THR A 224 1.00 53.83 9.49
N GLN A 225 2.18 53.24 9.38
CA GLN A 225 2.49 52.25 8.36
C GLN A 225 1.44 51.14 8.40
N ALA A 226 0.84 50.84 7.25
CA ALA A 226 0.01 49.65 7.07
C ALA A 226 0.87 48.42 7.37
N LEU A 227 0.46 47.63 8.38
CA LEU A 227 0.93 46.27 8.55
C LEU A 227 0.60 45.52 7.26
N ALA A 228 1.64 44.97 6.61
CA ALA A 228 1.46 44.14 5.43
C ALA A 228 0.49 42.99 5.76
N PRO A 229 -0.39 42.58 4.83
CA PRO A 229 -1.17 41.37 5.00
C PRO A 229 -0.21 40.21 5.29
N GLU A 230 -0.55 39.35 6.25
CA GLU A 230 0.22 38.12 6.48
C GLU A 230 0.40 37.41 5.12
N PRO A 231 1.62 36.98 4.78
CA PRO A 231 1.86 36.31 3.52
C PRO A 231 0.95 35.08 3.46
N VAL A 232 0.12 35.01 2.40
CA VAL A 232 -0.68 33.82 2.12
C VAL A 232 0.28 32.69 1.85
N VAL A 233 0.54 31.87 2.88
CA VAL A 233 1.34 30.67 2.74
C VAL A 233 0.57 29.75 1.80
N PRO A 234 1.12 29.41 0.62
CA PRO A 234 0.44 28.50 -0.29
C PRO A 234 0.28 27.13 0.38
N PRO A 235 -0.85 26.43 0.15
CA PRO A 235 -1.01 25.08 0.67
C PRO A 235 0.10 24.17 0.13
N SER A 236 0.50 23.19 0.93
CA SER A 236 1.37 22.09 0.50
C SER A 236 0.72 21.28 -0.62
N ALA A 237 1.50 20.51 -1.38
CA ALA A 237 1.05 19.93 -2.65
C ALA A 237 -0.15 18.97 -2.48
N GLY A 238 -0.15 18.12 -1.45
CA GLY A 238 -1.26 17.22 -1.15
C GLY A 238 -2.52 17.96 -0.72
N ILE A 239 -2.37 18.96 0.15
CA ILE A 239 -3.49 19.85 0.56
C ILE A 239 -4.06 20.61 -0.64
N ALA A 240 -3.19 21.16 -1.51
CA ALA A 240 -3.60 21.85 -2.72
C ALA A 240 -4.38 20.92 -3.67
N ALA A 241 -3.92 19.67 -3.83
CA ALA A 241 -4.61 18.66 -4.65
C ALA A 241 -6.01 18.34 -4.11
N LEU A 242 -6.14 18.17 -2.79
CA LEU A 242 -7.44 17.91 -2.16
C LEU A 242 -8.39 19.10 -2.27
N LEU A 243 -7.89 20.32 -2.04
CA LEU A 243 -8.66 21.56 -2.19
C LEU A 243 -9.12 21.78 -3.64
N ALA A 244 -8.27 21.45 -4.62
CA ALA A 244 -8.59 21.59 -6.03
C ALA A 244 -9.51 20.47 -6.57
N SER A 245 -9.71 19.38 -5.82
CA SER A 245 -10.51 18.26 -6.29
C SER A 245 -11.99 18.65 -6.46
N PRO A 246 -12.56 18.52 -7.67
CA PRO A 246 -13.97 18.85 -7.92
C PRO A 246 -14.93 17.83 -7.29
N ASP A 247 -14.42 16.65 -6.93
CA ASP A 247 -15.21 15.52 -6.44
C ASP A 247 -15.38 15.53 -4.91
N VAL A 248 -14.73 16.46 -4.20
CA VAL A 248 -15.03 16.78 -2.79
C VAL A 248 -16.37 17.51 -2.73
N ARG A 249 -17.42 16.83 -2.28
CA ARG A 249 -18.78 17.39 -2.27
C ARG A 249 -18.94 18.46 -1.19
N ILE A 250 -19.91 19.36 -1.39
CA ILE A 250 -20.29 20.32 -0.37
C ILE A 250 -20.87 19.56 0.83
N GLY A 251 -20.31 19.77 2.02
CA GLY A 251 -20.74 19.07 3.24
C GLY A 251 -20.17 17.65 3.40
N GLU A 252 -19.13 17.28 2.64
CA GLU A 252 -18.47 15.98 2.73
C GLU A 252 -18.05 15.67 4.18
N ARG A 253 -18.34 14.44 4.65
CA ARG A 253 -18.03 14.01 6.03
C ARG A 253 -16.89 12.99 6.00
N ILE A 254 -15.75 13.35 6.58
CA ILE A 254 -14.55 12.52 6.62
C ILE A 254 -14.31 12.05 8.05
N ALA A 255 -14.48 10.76 8.31
CA ALA A 255 -14.24 10.19 9.63
C ALA A 255 -12.79 9.71 9.79
N CYS A 256 -12.07 10.24 10.78
CA CYS A 256 -10.66 9.98 11.01
C CYS A 256 -10.48 9.11 12.25
N TYR A 257 -10.26 7.81 12.04
CA TYR A 257 -10.03 6.82 13.10
C TYR A 257 -8.54 6.58 13.29
N GLY A 258 -8.12 6.39 14.53
CA GLY A 258 -6.72 6.10 14.81
C GLY A 258 -6.38 6.01 16.29
N ASP A 259 -5.10 6.01 16.58
CA ASP A 259 -4.55 5.98 17.94
C ASP A 259 -4.40 7.38 18.55
N SER A 260 -3.45 7.55 19.47
CA SER A 260 -3.17 8.79 20.19
C SER A 260 -2.79 9.95 19.28
N ILE A 261 -2.19 9.69 18.11
CA ILE A 261 -1.83 10.74 17.14
C ILE A 261 -3.10 11.36 16.55
N THR A 262 -4.06 10.52 16.15
CA THR A 262 -5.36 10.98 15.64
C THR A 262 -6.20 11.60 16.76
N TRP A 263 -6.17 11.05 17.97
CA TRP A 263 -6.88 11.60 19.12
C TRP A 263 -6.46 13.04 19.44
N GLN A 264 -5.16 13.35 19.36
CA GLN A 264 -4.65 14.73 19.54
C GLN A 264 -5.14 15.71 18.47
N GLY A 265 -5.50 15.20 17.27
CA GLY A 265 -6.16 15.98 16.23
C GLY A 265 -5.29 16.98 15.47
N GLY A 266 -4.00 17.09 15.78
CA GLY A 266 -3.13 18.15 15.22
C GLY A 266 -3.09 18.17 13.67
N TRP A 267 -3.05 17.01 13.02
CA TRP A 267 -3.09 16.93 11.56
C TRP A 267 -4.49 17.17 10.98
N ILE A 268 -5.56 16.85 11.73
CA ILE A 268 -6.94 17.15 11.35
C ILE A 268 -7.15 18.66 11.39
N ASP A 269 -6.64 19.34 12.43
CA ASP A 269 -6.68 20.79 12.55
C ASP A 269 -5.99 21.49 11.36
N GLU A 270 -4.89 20.94 10.85
CA GLU A 270 -4.22 21.49 9.66
C GLU A 270 -5.09 21.37 8.40
N LEU A 271 -5.78 20.24 8.21
CA LEU A 271 -6.75 20.08 7.11
C LEU A 271 -7.94 21.02 7.25
N GLU A 272 -8.54 21.11 8.44
CA GLU A 272 -9.67 22.01 8.72
C GLU A 272 -9.29 23.48 8.46
N LYS A 273 -8.12 23.91 8.94
CA LYS A 273 -7.59 25.26 8.68
C LYS A 273 -7.34 25.48 7.19
N ALA A 274 -6.87 24.48 6.45
CA ALA A 274 -6.65 24.61 5.01
C ALA A 274 -7.98 24.80 4.25
N PHE A 275 -9.00 23.97 4.53
CA PHE A 275 -10.33 24.12 3.94
C PHE A 275 -10.98 25.46 4.33
N ALA A 276 -10.92 25.85 5.60
CA ALA A 276 -11.49 27.13 6.06
C ALA A 276 -10.83 28.38 5.45
N ARG A 277 -9.55 28.26 5.03
CA ARG A 277 -8.78 29.33 4.40
C ARG A 277 -8.95 29.36 2.89
N HIS A 278 -8.91 28.21 2.23
CA HIS A 278 -8.74 28.13 0.77
C HIS A 278 -9.96 27.58 0.02
N ALA A 279 -10.88 26.88 0.69
CA ALA A 279 -12.12 26.35 0.09
C ALA A 279 -13.30 26.38 1.08
N PRO A 280 -13.59 27.53 1.73
CA PRO A 280 -14.63 27.62 2.77
C PRO A 280 -16.04 27.27 2.26
N GLU A 281 -16.28 27.38 0.97
CA GLU A 281 -17.53 27.03 0.28
C GLU A 281 -17.83 25.53 0.26
N LYS A 282 -16.81 24.67 0.44
CA LYS A 282 -16.99 23.21 0.43
C LYS A 282 -17.58 22.66 1.73
N HIS A 283 -17.53 23.40 2.84
CA HIS A 283 -18.12 22.98 4.12
C HIS A 283 -17.78 21.54 4.57
N VAL A 284 -16.56 21.07 4.30
CA VAL A 284 -16.11 19.71 4.69
C VAL A 284 -16.07 19.59 6.21
N VAL A 285 -16.54 18.45 6.73
CA VAL A 285 -16.58 18.14 8.16
C VAL A 285 -15.64 16.97 8.45
N PHE A 286 -14.58 17.22 9.22
CA PHE A 286 -13.71 16.16 9.73
C PHE A 286 -14.22 15.69 11.09
N LEU A 287 -14.43 14.38 11.23
CA LEU A 287 -14.87 13.74 12.46
C LEU A 287 -13.66 13.06 13.10
N ASN A 288 -13.09 13.67 14.13
CA ASN A 288 -12.02 13.04 14.90
C ASN A 288 -12.62 11.87 15.71
N ARG A 289 -12.13 10.66 15.43
CA ARG A 289 -12.49 9.39 16.10
C ARG A 289 -11.26 8.65 16.61
N GLY A 290 -10.16 9.37 16.86
CA GLY A 290 -8.97 8.82 17.48
C GLY A 290 -9.21 8.39 18.93
N LEU A 291 -8.47 7.37 19.37
CA LEU A 291 -8.49 6.88 20.75
C LEU A 291 -7.07 6.84 21.30
N ASN A 292 -6.86 7.50 22.44
CA ASN A 292 -5.55 7.50 23.09
C ASN A 292 -5.14 6.07 23.48
N GLY A 293 -3.93 5.66 23.08
CA GLY A 293 -3.36 4.36 23.43
C GLY A 293 -4.02 3.13 22.79
N ALA A 294 -4.91 3.33 21.81
CA ALA A 294 -5.59 2.22 21.13
C ALA A 294 -4.67 1.49 20.15
N THR A 295 -4.85 0.17 20.08
CA THR A 295 -4.32 -0.71 19.02
C THR A 295 -5.35 -0.90 17.90
N SER A 296 -5.00 -1.58 16.82
CA SER A 296 -5.93 -1.85 15.71
C SER A 296 -7.13 -2.71 16.12
N THR A 297 -6.97 -3.66 17.05
CA THR A 297 -8.05 -4.48 17.60
C THR A 297 -8.96 -3.67 18.53
N ASP A 298 -8.38 -2.81 19.38
CA ASP A 298 -9.17 -1.88 20.21
C ASP A 298 -10.02 -0.96 19.31
N LEU A 299 -9.45 -0.57 18.15
CA LEU A 299 -10.16 0.24 17.18
C LEU A 299 -11.36 -0.54 16.57
N ARG A 300 -11.15 -1.81 16.22
CA ARG A 300 -12.16 -2.71 15.62
C ARG A 300 -13.30 -3.03 16.60
N ASP A 301 -12.94 -3.53 17.78
CA ASP A 301 -13.86 -4.13 18.76
C ASP A 301 -14.50 -3.09 19.69
N GLY A 302 -13.98 -1.87 19.68
CA GLY A 302 -14.36 -0.86 20.66
C GLY A 302 -13.70 -1.11 22.02
N VAL A 303 -13.85 -0.13 22.91
CA VAL A 303 -13.27 -0.15 24.25
C VAL A 303 -14.28 0.38 25.25
N ASP A 304 -14.52 -0.39 26.30
CA ASP A 304 -15.37 0.07 27.42
C ASP A 304 -14.67 1.16 28.23
N GLU A 305 -13.35 1.04 28.42
CA GLU A 305 -12.52 2.02 29.11
C GLU A 305 -11.05 1.90 28.69
N LEU A 306 -10.52 2.94 28.04
CA LEU A 306 -9.12 3.07 27.66
C LEU A 306 -8.67 4.52 27.88
N PHE A 307 -7.74 4.76 28.82
CA PHE A 307 -7.32 6.10 29.24
C PHE A 307 -8.51 7.06 29.53
N GLY A 308 -9.55 6.56 30.20
CA GLY A 308 -10.76 7.33 30.54
C GLY A 308 -11.71 7.60 29.38
N GLN A 309 -11.49 6.96 28.22
CA GLN A 309 -12.34 7.04 27.04
C GLN A 309 -13.10 5.74 26.85
N SER A 310 -14.34 5.84 26.39
CA SER A 310 -15.13 4.69 25.94
C SER A 310 -15.60 4.93 24.51
N ARG A 311 -15.66 3.85 23.72
CA ARG A 311 -16.16 3.91 22.35
C ARG A 311 -16.71 2.56 21.95
N GLY A 312 -17.83 2.57 21.21
CA GLY A 312 -18.35 1.36 20.61
C GLY A 312 -17.45 0.79 19.52
N GLU A 313 -17.83 -0.40 19.06
CA GLU A 313 -17.23 -1.07 17.89
C GLU A 313 -17.21 -0.15 16.67
N PHE A 314 -16.19 -0.32 15.83
CA PHE A 314 -15.97 0.50 14.64
C PHE A 314 -17.20 0.57 13.72
N VAL A 315 -17.86 -0.56 13.50
CA VAL A 315 -19.08 -0.68 12.68
C VAL A 315 -20.21 0.19 13.24
N SER A 316 -20.36 0.21 14.56
CA SER A 316 -21.40 0.98 15.24
C SER A 316 -21.15 2.49 15.14
N GLU A 317 -19.89 2.92 15.24
CA GLU A 317 -19.52 4.33 15.08
C GLU A 317 -19.70 4.81 13.63
N LEU A 318 -19.31 3.99 12.63
CA LEU A 318 -19.56 4.29 11.22
C LEU A 318 -21.05 4.49 10.91
N ALA A 319 -21.91 3.64 11.47
CA ALA A 319 -23.36 3.73 11.28
C ALA A 319 -23.97 5.02 11.86
N LYS A 320 -23.41 5.52 12.98
CA LYS A 320 -23.81 6.79 13.60
C LYS A 320 -23.37 7.99 12.77
N ASP A 321 -22.11 7.99 12.34
CA ASP A 321 -21.47 9.15 11.72
C ASP A 321 -21.82 9.33 10.24
N ARG A 322 -22.16 8.22 9.57
CA ARG A 322 -22.43 8.12 8.14
C ARG A 322 -21.43 8.91 7.28
N PRO A 323 -20.11 8.68 7.45
CA PRO A 323 -19.13 9.31 6.60
C PRO A 323 -19.20 8.73 5.19
N SER A 324 -18.87 9.53 4.19
CA SER A 324 -18.66 9.10 2.80
C SER A 324 -17.20 8.66 2.57
N LEU A 325 -16.28 9.17 3.40
CA LEU A 325 -14.88 8.78 3.39
C LEU A 325 -14.36 8.48 4.80
N VAL A 326 -13.58 7.41 4.92
CA VAL A 326 -12.98 6.97 6.19
C VAL A 326 -11.46 6.97 6.10
N VAL A 327 -10.78 7.60 7.06
CA VAL A 327 -9.33 7.51 7.25
C VAL A 327 -9.05 6.60 8.44
N ILE A 328 -8.22 5.58 8.25
CA ILE A 328 -7.75 4.65 9.29
C ILE A 328 -6.25 4.87 9.47
N PHE A 329 -5.84 5.43 10.60
CA PHE A 329 -4.44 5.69 10.92
C PHE A 329 -4.11 5.12 12.31
N VAL A 330 -3.68 3.86 12.34
CA VAL A 330 -3.39 3.10 13.57
C VAL A 330 -2.23 2.12 13.33
N GLY A 331 -1.47 1.84 14.37
CA GLY A 331 -0.44 0.79 14.34
C GLY A 331 0.83 1.12 15.12
N VAL A 332 0.99 2.37 15.58
CA VAL A 332 2.17 2.73 16.40
C VAL A 332 2.12 2.00 17.74
N ASN A 333 0.94 1.90 18.35
CA ASN A 333 0.75 1.14 19.59
C ASN A 333 0.84 -0.38 19.38
N ASP A 334 0.48 -0.89 18.20
CA ASP A 334 0.64 -2.30 17.84
C ASP A 334 2.12 -2.71 17.77
N VAL A 335 3.00 -1.80 17.32
CA VAL A 335 4.46 -2.01 17.23
C VAL A 335 5.18 -1.82 18.58
N SER A 336 4.63 -0.99 19.48
CA SER A 336 5.34 -0.55 20.69
C SER A 336 5.46 -1.64 21.76
N ARG A 337 6.63 -2.31 21.89
CA ARG A 337 6.84 -3.48 22.79
C ARG A 337 6.62 -3.30 24.30
N GLU A 338 6.56 -2.09 24.84
CA GLU A 338 6.11 -1.91 26.25
C GLU A 338 4.60 -2.15 26.40
N LEU A 339 3.87 -2.17 25.28
CA LEU A 339 2.43 -2.33 25.13
C LEU A 339 2.03 -3.22 23.92
N ALA A 340 2.96 -3.94 23.27
CA ALA A 340 2.66 -4.65 22.02
C ALA A 340 1.69 -5.80 22.30
N LYS A 341 0.40 -5.54 22.10
CA LYS A 341 -0.69 -6.48 22.34
C LYS A 341 -0.95 -7.37 21.13
N ASN A 342 -0.66 -6.89 19.92
CA ASN A 342 -1.02 -7.57 18.67
C ASN A 342 0.22 -8.04 17.91
N SER A 343 0.20 -9.28 17.43
CA SER A 343 1.15 -9.73 16.43
C SER A 343 0.91 -9.03 15.09
N VAL A 344 1.88 -9.09 14.18
CA VAL A 344 1.75 -8.59 12.80
C VAL A 344 0.51 -9.17 12.12
N ASP A 345 0.25 -10.48 12.28
CA ASP A 345 -0.92 -11.15 11.73
C ASP A 345 -2.22 -10.62 12.33
N THR A 346 -2.28 -10.45 13.66
CA THR A 346 -3.46 -9.88 14.34
C THR A 346 -3.72 -8.44 13.88
N TYR A 347 -2.66 -7.65 13.74
CA TYR A 347 -2.74 -6.30 13.21
C TYR A 347 -3.27 -6.29 11.77
N ALA A 348 -2.70 -7.13 10.89
CA ALA A 348 -3.14 -7.24 9.50
C ALA A 348 -4.62 -7.65 9.40
N THR A 349 -5.05 -8.64 10.17
CA THR A 349 -6.45 -9.07 10.22
C THR A 349 -7.36 -7.93 10.66
N ALA A 350 -7.01 -7.21 11.74
CA ALA A 350 -7.81 -6.09 12.21
C ALA A 350 -7.91 -4.97 11.16
N ILE A 351 -6.82 -4.62 10.47
CA ILE A 351 -6.85 -3.65 9.38
C ILE A 351 -7.78 -4.11 8.24
N ALA A 352 -7.70 -5.37 7.81
CA ALA A 352 -8.58 -5.90 6.76
C ALA A 352 -10.06 -5.83 7.16
N GLU A 353 -10.39 -6.15 8.42
CA GLU A 353 -11.76 -6.11 8.93
C GLU A 353 -12.30 -4.68 9.07
N LEU A 354 -11.46 -3.73 9.48
CA LEU A 354 -11.82 -2.31 9.52
C LEU A 354 -12.11 -1.78 8.10
N VAL A 355 -11.28 -2.13 7.12
CA VAL A 355 -11.48 -1.77 5.71
C VAL A 355 -12.79 -2.37 5.19
N ALA A 356 -13.03 -3.66 5.41
CA ALA A 356 -14.26 -4.33 5.00
C ALA A 356 -15.51 -3.76 5.69
N ALA A 357 -15.41 -3.34 6.96
CA ALA A 357 -16.49 -2.70 7.69
C ALA A 357 -16.84 -1.32 7.12
N ALA A 358 -15.85 -0.51 6.77
CA ALA A 358 -16.07 0.79 6.14
C ALA A 358 -16.79 0.64 4.79
N ASP A 359 -16.46 -0.41 4.06
CA ASP A 359 -16.98 -0.66 2.72
C ASP A 359 -18.39 -1.21 2.61
N ARG A 360 -18.97 -1.74 3.69
CA ARG A 360 -20.33 -2.32 3.63
C ARG A 360 -21.39 -1.37 3.04
N ASP A 361 -21.17 -0.07 3.08
CA ASP A 361 -22.01 0.94 2.43
C ASP A 361 -21.28 1.73 1.33
N HIS A 362 -20.33 1.10 0.62
CA HIS A 362 -19.56 1.63 -0.50
C HIS A 362 -18.78 2.91 -0.19
N ARG A 363 -18.25 3.05 1.02
CA ARG A 363 -17.43 4.21 1.42
C ARG A 363 -16.03 4.09 0.82
N ARG A 364 -15.41 5.23 0.57
CA ARG A 364 -13.99 5.31 0.20
C ARG A 364 -13.14 5.27 1.46
N VAL A 365 -12.02 4.55 1.42
CA VAL A 365 -11.18 4.30 2.60
C VAL A 365 -9.75 4.72 2.33
N VAL A 366 -9.12 5.42 3.27
CA VAL A 366 -7.68 5.69 3.28
C VAL A 366 -7.07 4.93 4.45
N VAL A 367 -6.15 4.02 4.16
CA VAL A 367 -5.38 3.29 5.18
C VAL A 367 -4.00 3.88 5.29
N CYS A 368 -3.65 4.40 6.46
CA CYS A 368 -2.35 4.98 6.73
C CYS A 368 -1.46 3.96 7.45
N THR A 369 -0.23 3.78 6.98
CA THR A 369 0.77 2.96 7.68
C THR A 369 1.19 3.62 9.01
N PRO A 370 1.76 2.86 9.97
CA PRO A 370 2.39 3.47 11.15
C PRO A 370 3.43 4.52 10.73
N ALA A 371 3.49 5.66 11.42
CA ALA A 371 4.37 6.76 11.01
C ALA A 371 5.82 6.53 11.44
N VAL A 372 6.11 6.64 12.74
CA VAL A 372 7.47 6.62 13.29
C VAL A 372 7.47 6.23 14.78
N ILE A 373 8.55 5.60 15.25
CA ILE A 373 8.90 5.45 16.67
C ILE A 373 10.40 5.70 16.80
N GLY A 374 10.74 6.88 17.33
CA GLY A 374 12.11 7.39 17.33
C GLY A 374 12.51 7.97 15.97
N GLU A 375 13.28 9.04 15.97
CA GLU A 375 13.56 9.83 14.77
C GLU A 375 14.95 9.59 14.17
N ARG A 376 15.75 8.68 14.75
CA ARG A 376 17.09 8.41 14.23
C ARG A 376 17.02 7.82 12.82
N LYS A 377 18.10 7.98 12.08
CA LYS A 377 18.19 7.61 10.66
C LYS A 377 18.87 6.25 10.48
N HIS A 378 18.85 5.76 9.24
CA HIS A 378 19.57 4.55 8.81
C HIS A 378 19.27 3.28 9.62
N GLY A 379 18.04 3.14 10.13
CA GLY A 379 17.65 1.97 10.93
C GLY A 379 18.26 1.96 12.34
N ALA A 380 18.78 3.10 12.81
CA ALA A 380 19.37 3.21 14.13
C ALA A 380 18.33 3.12 15.26
N ASN A 381 17.03 3.28 14.97
CA ASN A 381 15.98 3.02 15.96
C ASN A 381 15.74 1.51 16.06
N PRO A 382 15.72 0.93 17.28
CA PRO A 382 15.45 -0.50 17.47
C PRO A 382 14.11 -1.00 16.93
N ARG A 383 13.18 -0.08 16.61
CA ARG A 383 11.82 -0.40 16.17
C ARG A 383 11.58 -0.18 14.68
N ASP A 384 12.56 0.31 13.93
CA ASP A 384 12.40 0.58 12.49
C ASP A 384 12.01 -0.69 11.72
N ALA A 385 12.67 -1.82 11.98
CA ALA A 385 12.35 -3.09 11.32
C ALA A 385 10.91 -3.56 11.60
N ALA A 386 10.42 -3.37 12.83
CA ALA A 386 9.05 -3.72 13.18
C ALA A 386 8.04 -2.73 12.57
N LEU A 387 8.36 -1.43 12.53
CA LEU A 387 7.53 -0.45 11.83
C LEU A 387 7.39 -0.77 10.34
N ASP A 388 8.49 -1.17 9.70
CA ASP A 388 8.50 -1.54 8.29
C ASP A 388 7.67 -2.81 8.05
N GLU A 389 7.77 -3.81 8.94
CA GLU A 389 6.97 -5.04 8.88
C GLU A 389 5.46 -4.75 9.05
N TYR A 390 5.07 -3.93 10.02
CA TYR A 390 3.67 -3.55 10.22
C TYR A 390 3.16 -2.63 9.12
N ALA A 391 4.00 -1.75 8.56
CA ALA A 391 3.64 -0.94 7.40
C ALA A 391 3.33 -1.82 6.19
N LEU A 392 4.17 -2.83 5.91
CA LEU A 392 3.91 -3.82 4.86
C LEU A 392 2.63 -4.62 5.14
N ALA A 393 2.40 -5.00 6.40
CA ALA A 393 1.19 -5.73 6.81
C ALA A 393 -0.09 -4.89 6.61
N ALA A 394 -0.05 -3.59 6.96
CA ALA A 394 -1.16 -2.66 6.71
C ALA A 394 -1.47 -2.54 5.22
N MET A 395 -0.43 -2.40 4.40
CA MET A 395 -0.57 -2.28 2.95
C MET A 395 -1.15 -3.56 2.34
N HIS A 396 -0.64 -4.72 2.76
CA HIS A 396 -1.13 -6.01 2.29
C HIS A 396 -2.58 -6.27 2.73
N ALA A 397 -2.93 -5.94 3.98
CA ALA A 397 -4.29 -6.08 4.52
C ALA A 397 -5.31 -5.21 3.78
N ALA A 398 -4.93 -3.98 3.40
CA ALA A 398 -5.75 -3.07 2.61
C ALA A 398 -5.94 -3.54 1.15
N TRP A 399 -5.10 -4.46 0.66
CA TRP A 399 -5.05 -4.93 -0.73
C TRP A 399 -5.33 -6.44 -0.90
N THR A 400 -5.96 -7.08 0.10
CA THR A 400 -6.35 -8.49 0.00
C THR A 400 -7.40 -8.73 -1.10
N SER A 401 -7.63 -9.98 -1.50
CA SER A 401 -8.62 -10.34 -2.54
C SER A 401 -10.07 -9.98 -2.19
N ASP A 402 -10.33 -9.67 -0.92
CA ASP A 402 -11.61 -9.21 -0.41
C ASP A 402 -11.62 -7.69 -0.18
N ALA A 403 -10.59 -6.99 -0.67
CA ALA A 403 -10.50 -5.54 -0.58
C ALA A 403 -11.67 -4.91 -1.34
N PRO A 404 -12.35 -3.94 -0.72
CA PRO A 404 -13.44 -3.16 -1.29
C PRO A 404 -13.23 -2.74 -2.75
N THR A 405 -14.04 -3.28 -3.66
CA THR A 405 -14.07 -2.83 -5.06
C THR A 405 -15.45 -2.28 -5.42
N ASP A 406 -15.47 -1.31 -6.32
CA ASP A 406 -16.67 -0.89 -7.01
C ASP A 406 -17.37 -2.09 -7.69
N PRO A 407 -18.66 -2.37 -7.39
CA PRO A 407 -19.35 -3.51 -7.97
C PRO A 407 -19.61 -3.36 -9.48
N GLU A 408 -19.56 -2.13 -10.02
CA GLU A 408 -19.73 -1.87 -11.46
C GLU A 408 -18.39 -1.77 -12.20
N THR A 409 -17.38 -1.15 -11.58
CA THR A 409 -16.09 -0.86 -12.23
C THR A 409 -14.92 -1.73 -11.77
N GLY A 410 -15.06 -2.48 -10.66
CA GLY A 410 -13.99 -3.33 -10.10
C GLY A 410 -12.83 -2.56 -9.47
N VAL A 411 -12.89 -1.23 -9.43
CA VAL A 411 -11.83 -0.36 -8.90
C VAL A 411 -11.79 -0.44 -7.37
N LEU A 412 -10.58 -0.59 -6.81
CA LEU A 412 -10.38 -0.56 -5.36
C LEU A 412 -10.86 0.77 -4.78
N ARG A 413 -11.78 0.74 -3.82
CA ARG A 413 -12.21 1.94 -3.06
C ARG A 413 -11.26 2.31 -1.92
N VAL A 414 -10.08 1.71 -1.88
CA VAL A 414 -9.08 1.86 -0.81
C VAL A 414 -7.82 2.52 -1.34
N ALA A 415 -7.43 3.64 -0.76
CA ALA A 415 -6.15 4.30 -1.00
C ALA A 415 -5.20 4.08 0.17
N ILE A 416 -3.89 4.02 -0.12
CA ILE A 416 -2.85 3.86 0.90
C ILE A 416 -2.12 5.17 1.12
N CYS A 417 -1.90 5.51 2.38
CA CYS A 417 -1.03 6.61 2.81
C CYS A 417 0.22 6.04 3.48
N ASN A 418 1.36 6.01 2.76
CA ASN A 418 2.63 5.47 3.27
C ASN A 418 3.36 6.49 4.16
N LEU A 419 2.77 6.77 5.33
CA LEU A 419 3.36 7.65 6.33
C LEU A 419 4.73 7.15 6.80
N ARG A 420 4.96 5.83 6.85
CA ARG A 420 6.27 5.27 7.26
C ARG A 420 7.38 5.76 6.34
N GLY A 421 7.16 5.61 5.03
CA GLY A 421 8.08 6.08 4.00
C GLY A 421 8.22 7.60 3.97
N ALA A 422 7.14 8.34 4.20
CA ALA A 422 7.18 9.81 4.26
C ALA A 422 8.04 10.31 5.42
N PHE A 423 7.86 9.76 6.62
CA PHE A 423 8.66 10.12 7.79
C PHE A 423 10.13 9.74 7.60
N ALA A 424 10.44 8.56 7.07
CA ALA A 424 11.83 8.16 6.81
C ALA A 424 12.54 9.14 5.85
N ARG A 425 11.88 9.56 4.76
CA ARG A 425 12.43 10.54 3.81
C ARG A 425 12.63 11.91 4.44
N GLU A 426 11.65 12.38 5.19
CA GLU A 426 11.70 13.74 5.73
C GLU A 426 12.67 13.86 6.90
N LEU A 427 12.81 12.81 7.72
CA LEU A 427 13.84 12.72 8.75
C LEU A 427 15.25 12.67 8.16
N GLU A 428 15.46 12.00 7.01
CA GLU A 428 16.75 12.04 6.30
C GLU A 428 17.17 13.49 5.99
N ARG A 429 16.19 14.32 5.62
CA ARG A 429 16.39 15.73 5.26
C ARG A 429 16.53 16.66 6.47
N LEU A 430 15.71 16.45 7.51
CA LEU A 430 15.56 17.39 8.62
C LEU A 430 16.40 17.01 9.84
N ASN A 431 16.58 15.71 10.12
CA ASN A 431 17.28 15.24 11.31
C ASN A 431 18.80 15.18 11.07
N THR A 432 19.41 16.35 10.92
CA THR A 432 20.85 16.49 10.66
C THR A 432 21.73 16.00 11.82
N ASP A 433 21.22 16.07 13.05
CA ASP A 433 21.94 15.68 14.28
C ASP A 433 21.60 14.27 14.77
N ASP A 434 20.83 13.48 14.00
CA ASP A 434 20.41 12.11 14.34
C ASP A 434 19.76 11.97 15.73
N ARG A 435 18.86 12.90 16.05
CA ARG A 435 18.14 12.97 17.33
C ARG A 435 17.09 11.87 17.42
N GLU A 436 16.80 11.43 18.65
CA GLU A 436 15.71 10.48 18.95
C GLU A 436 14.32 11.12 18.81
N SER A 437 14.20 12.41 19.11
CA SER A 437 12.97 13.20 19.00
C SER A 437 13.29 14.69 18.89
N GLY A 438 12.28 15.50 18.62
CA GLY A 438 12.36 16.96 18.57
C GLY A 438 12.47 17.54 17.16
N VAL A 439 12.37 16.72 16.11
CA VAL A 439 12.37 17.15 14.70
C VAL A 439 10.94 17.20 14.15
N LEU A 440 10.25 16.05 14.09
CA LEU A 440 8.86 15.93 13.64
C LEU A 440 7.91 15.57 14.79
N THR A 441 8.44 15.00 15.87
CA THR A 441 7.76 14.52 17.07
C THR A 441 8.39 15.15 18.31
N TYR A 442 7.64 15.27 19.40
CA TYR A 442 8.20 15.80 20.67
C TYR A 442 8.71 14.70 21.61
N ASP A 443 8.21 13.47 21.50
CA ASP A 443 8.57 12.34 22.34
C ASP A 443 8.96 11.07 21.55
N GLY A 444 9.20 11.22 20.24
CA GLY A 444 9.52 10.11 19.34
C GLY A 444 8.29 9.44 18.73
N VAL A 445 7.07 9.83 19.12
CA VAL A 445 5.81 9.29 18.60
C VAL A 445 4.82 10.39 18.24
N HIS A 446 4.57 11.33 19.13
CA HIS A 446 3.54 12.35 18.99
C HIS A 446 4.08 13.61 18.33
N MET A 447 3.24 14.26 17.53
CA MET A 447 3.68 15.19 16.49
C MET A 447 3.90 16.61 16.98
N LEU A 448 5.01 17.21 16.56
CA LEU A 448 5.19 18.67 16.50
C LEU A 448 4.36 19.26 15.35
N PRO A 449 4.20 20.60 15.25
CA PRO A 449 3.50 21.22 14.13
C PRO A 449 4.02 20.78 12.74
N ALA A 450 5.34 20.57 12.60
CA ALA A 450 5.94 20.07 11.36
C ALA A 450 5.52 18.62 11.03
N GLY A 451 5.47 17.73 12.03
CA GLY A 451 4.97 16.37 11.86
C GLY A 451 3.48 16.32 11.51
N ASN A 452 2.67 17.16 12.16
CA ASN A 452 1.24 17.29 11.83
C ASN A 452 1.02 17.82 10.41
N ALA A 453 1.82 18.78 9.96
CA ALA A 453 1.76 19.29 8.59
C ALA A 453 2.14 18.22 7.56
N LEU A 454 3.17 17.40 7.83
CA LEU A 454 3.55 16.27 6.97
C LEU A 454 2.42 15.24 6.86
N ILE A 455 1.84 14.82 8.00
CA ILE A 455 0.71 13.87 8.01
C ILE A 455 -0.48 14.44 7.26
N ALA A 456 -0.82 15.71 7.51
CA ALA A 456 -1.92 16.38 6.84
C ALA A 456 -1.71 16.42 5.32
N ASP A 457 -0.48 16.69 4.85
CA ASP A 457 -0.20 16.73 3.41
C ASP A 457 -0.27 15.34 2.75
N GLU A 458 0.33 14.33 3.36
CA GLU A 458 0.32 12.95 2.85
C GLU A 458 -1.10 12.37 2.86
N ILE A 459 -1.86 12.56 3.95
CA ILE A 459 -3.26 12.15 4.02
C ILE A 459 -4.10 12.95 3.02
N ALA A 460 -3.89 14.26 2.87
CA ALA A 460 -4.61 15.04 1.87
C ALA A 460 -4.36 14.56 0.45
N SER A 461 -3.12 14.16 0.13
CA SER A 461 -2.78 13.57 -1.16
C SER A 461 -3.51 12.24 -1.38
N SER A 462 -3.49 11.35 -0.38
CA SER A 462 -4.22 10.07 -0.45
C SER A 462 -5.74 10.25 -0.50
N LEU A 463 -6.28 11.25 0.19
CA LEU A 463 -7.69 11.65 0.10
C LEU A 463 -8.04 12.16 -1.29
N ALA A 464 -7.21 13.03 -1.87
CA ALA A 464 -7.41 13.55 -3.21
C ALA A 464 -7.39 12.41 -4.24
N SER A 465 -6.49 11.43 -4.08
CA SER A 465 -6.44 10.22 -4.91
C SER A 465 -7.71 9.37 -4.74
N ALA A 466 -8.09 9.06 -3.50
CA ALA A 466 -9.31 8.30 -3.20
C ALA A 466 -10.55 8.97 -3.79
N ILE A 467 -10.63 10.31 -3.73
CA ILE A 467 -11.74 11.12 -4.24
C ILE A 467 -11.69 11.27 -5.76
N ALA A 468 -10.51 11.36 -6.36
CA ALA A 468 -10.31 11.44 -7.81
C ALA A 468 -10.44 10.10 -8.52
N MET A 469 -10.61 8.98 -7.80
CA MET A 469 -10.95 7.69 -8.41
C MET A 469 -12.23 7.88 -9.25
N PRO A 470 -12.11 7.86 -10.59
CA PRO A 470 -13.23 8.17 -11.43
C PRO A 470 -14.24 7.03 -11.35
N GLU A 471 -15.54 7.36 -11.32
CA GLU A 471 -16.64 6.38 -11.54
C GLU A 471 -16.56 5.76 -12.97
N HIS A 472 -15.62 6.20 -13.80
CA HIS A 472 -15.26 5.58 -15.07
C HIS A 472 -13.73 5.63 -15.29
N THR A 473 -12.99 4.62 -14.81
CA THR A 473 -11.73 4.26 -15.50
C THR A 473 -12.12 3.62 -16.82
N THR A 474 -12.03 4.37 -17.91
CA THR A 474 -12.06 3.80 -19.26
C THR A 474 -10.84 2.87 -19.39
N GLU A 475 -11.10 1.56 -19.38
CA GLU A 475 -10.44 0.52 -20.20
C GLU A 475 -8.90 0.58 -20.35
N LEU A 476 -8.13 0.52 -19.25
CA LEU A 476 -6.68 0.27 -19.38
C LEU A 476 -6.46 -1.17 -19.87
N GLY A 477 -5.86 -1.34 -21.05
CA GLY A 477 -5.65 -2.65 -21.72
C GLY A 477 -4.59 -3.55 -21.09
N LEU A 478 -4.52 -3.58 -19.76
CA LEU A 478 -3.47 -4.26 -19.01
C LEU A 478 -3.81 -5.74 -18.81
N VAL A 479 -3.02 -6.64 -19.40
CA VAL A 479 -3.06 -8.09 -19.21
C VAL A 479 -1.62 -8.60 -19.05
N PRO A 480 -1.26 -9.25 -17.93
CA PRO A 480 -2.11 -9.57 -16.81
C PRO A 480 -2.53 -8.34 -15.98
N ALA A 481 -3.65 -8.43 -15.24
CA ALA A 481 -4.06 -7.37 -14.31
C ALA A 481 -2.99 -7.12 -13.23
N PRO A 482 -2.49 -5.87 -13.09
CA PRO A 482 -1.43 -5.57 -12.13
C PRO A 482 -1.91 -5.58 -10.68
N ARG A 483 -0.98 -5.52 -9.73
CA ARG A 483 -1.28 -5.39 -8.29
C ARG A 483 -1.91 -4.03 -7.94
N SER A 484 -1.36 -2.93 -8.46
CA SER A 484 -1.87 -1.58 -8.23
C SER A 484 -1.75 -0.71 -9.48
N VAL A 485 -2.79 0.09 -9.74
CA VAL A 485 -2.78 1.19 -10.72
C VAL A 485 -3.40 2.40 -10.06
N GLU A 486 -2.64 3.49 -9.98
CA GLU A 486 -3.08 4.75 -9.39
C GLU A 486 -2.98 5.86 -10.45
N PRO A 487 -4.00 6.72 -10.62
CA PRO A 487 -3.85 7.92 -11.42
C PRO A 487 -2.70 8.78 -10.87
N THR A 488 -1.87 9.34 -11.75
CA THR A 488 -0.93 10.38 -11.28
C THR A 488 -1.66 11.71 -11.07
N PRO A 489 -1.10 12.64 -10.28
CA PRO A 489 -1.69 13.98 -10.10
C PRO A 489 -1.86 14.77 -11.41
N SER A 490 -1.15 14.40 -12.49
CA SER A 490 -1.33 14.98 -13.82
C SER A 490 -2.54 14.37 -14.51
N ARG A 491 -3.50 15.22 -14.91
CA ARG A 491 -4.66 14.79 -15.73
C ARG A 491 -4.33 14.57 -17.21
N TYR A 492 -3.13 14.94 -17.66
CA TYR A 492 -2.76 14.89 -19.08
C TYR A 492 -1.97 13.62 -19.43
N PRO A 493 -2.34 12.91 -20.52
CA PRO A 493 -1.56 11.77 -21.01
C PRO A 493 -0.19 12.23 -21.55
N ALA A 494 0.80 11.35 -21.48
CA ALA A 494 2.10 11.56 -22.12
C ALA A 494 1.96 11.31 -23.62
N GLN A 495 2.39 12.27 -24.44
CA GLN A 495 2.38 12.15 -25.91
C GLN A 495 3.72 11.57 -26.38
N LEU A 496 3.70 10.38 -26.95
CA LEU A 496 4.89 9.64 -27.41
C LEU A 496 5.31 10.01 -28.84
N ALA A 497 4.97 11.20 -29.33
CA ALA A 497 5.31 11.64 -30.69
C ALA A 497 6.84 11.78 -30.89
N LEU A 498 7.55 12.21 -29.85
CA LEU A 498 9.01 12.36 -29.81
C LEU A 498 9.51 12.01 -28.41
N VAL A 499 10.42 11.04 -28.28
CA VAL A 499 10.88 10.51 -26.98
C VAL A 499 12.38 10.29 -26.94
N ASP A 500 13.00 10.50 -25.77
CA ASP A 500 14.35 10.01 -25.47
C ASP A 500 14.25 8.79 -24.54
N VAL A 501 14.87 7.67 -24.92
CA VAL A 501 14.91 6.45 -24.10
C VAL A 501 16.30 6.29 -23.50
N THR A 502 16.39 6.42 -22.19
CA THR A 502 17.65 6.43 -21.43
C THR A 502 17.73 5.26 -20.46
N ALA A 503 18.95 4.79 -20.21
CA ALA A 503 19.25 3.81 -19.18
C ALA A 503 20.57 4.20 -18.50
N PRO A 504 20.52 4.87 -17.33
CA PRO A 504 21.73 5.30 -16.63
C PRO A 504 22.66 4.14 -16.26
N ASN A 505 22.09 2.95 -16.02
CA ASN A 505 22.85 1.72 -15.81
C ASN A 505 23.16 1.05 -17.15
N ARG A 506 24.44 0.94 -17.51
CA ARG A 506 24.89 0.28 -18.75
C ARG A 506 24.44 -1.18 -18.86
N ALA A 507 24.17 -1.86 -17.74
CA ALA A 507 23.63 -3.22 -17.75
C ALA A 507 22.21 -3.31 -18.35
N LEU A 508 21.48 -2.19 -18.40
CA LEU A 508 20.14 -2.09 -18.98
C LEU A 508 20.15 -1.66 -20.46
N GLU A 509 21.32 -1.55 -21.08
CA GLU A 509 21.44 -1.12 -22.48
C GLU A 509 20.68 -2.03 -23.48
N PRO A 510 20.71 -3.38 -23.34
CA PRO A 510 19.89 -4.24 -24.19
C PRO A 510 18.39 -3.98 -24.04
N GLN A 511 17.89 -3.80 -22.81
CA GLN A 511 16.49 -3.52 -22.51
C GLN A 511 16.08 -2.13 -23.04
N ARG A 512 16.97 -1.14 -22.94
CA ARG A 512 16.78 0.21 -23.50
C ARG A 512 16.62 0.15 -25.02
N ALA A 513 17.50 -0.58 -25.70
CA ALA A 513 17.46 -0.73 -27.15
C ALA A 513 16.23 -1.51 -27.62
N ALA A 514 15.81 -2.54 -26.87
CA ALA A 514 14.58 -3.28 -27.15
C ALA A 514 13.34 -2.39 -27.04
N LEU A 515 13.19 -1.66 -25.92
CA LEU A 515 12.06 -0.75 -25.73
C LEU A 515 12.03 0.36 -26.78
N GLU A 516 13.19 0.91 -27.15
CA GLU A 516 13.29 1.90 -28.22
C GLU A 516 12.72 1.36 -29.55
N ALA A 517 13.12 0.15 -29.94
CA ALA A 517 12.64 -0.50 -31.16
C ALA A 517 11.13 -0.79 -31.09
N GLU A 518 10.62 -1.22 -29.94
CA GLU A 518 9.20 -1.49 -29.71
C GLU A 518 8.35 -0.21 -29.80
N LEU A 519 8.82 0.90 -29.20
CA LEU A 519 8.16 2.20 -29.30
C LEU A 519 8.15 2.72 -30.74
N VAL A 520 9.24 2.54 -31.49
CA VAL A 520 9.29 2.87 -32.93
C VAL A 520 8.30 2.03 -33.73
N ALA A 521 8.17 0.73 -33.44
CA ALA A 521 7.18 -0.13 -34.08
C ALA A 521 5.73 0.31 -33.78
N LEU A 522 5.47 0.87 -32.60
CA LEU A 522 4.17 1.45 -32.24
C LEU A 522 3.88 2.80 -32.92
N GLY A 523 4.91 3.47 -33.43
CA GLY A 523 4.82 4.74 -34.16
C GLY A 523 5.48 5.94 -33.48
N ALA A 524 6.20 5.76 -32.37
CA ALA A 524 6.97 6.82 -31.73
C ALA A 524 8.21 7.20 -32.57
N LYS A 525 8.67 8.45 -32.44
CA LYS A 525 9.97 8.89 -32.98
C LYS A 525 10.95 9.07 -31.83
N VAL A 526 12.18 8.59 -32.01
CA VAL A 526 13.21 8.67 -30.97
C VAL A 526 14.16 9.82 -31.29
N ASP A 527 14.37 10.70 -30.31
CA ASP A 527 15.27 11.86 -30.40
C ASP A 527 15.87 12.13 -29.02
N ARG A 528 17.19 12.31 -28.97
CA ARG A 528 17.94 12.56 -27.72
C ARG A 528 17.67 13.94 -27.14
N GLU A 529 17.09 14.85 -27.92
CA GLU A 529 16.70 16.20 -27.47
C GLU A 529 15.19 16.30 -27.17
N ALA A 530 14.47 15.18 -27.14
CA ALA A 530 13.05 15.16 -26.86
C ALA A 530 12.71 15.67 -25.44
N GLY A 531 11.61 16.42 -25.33
CA GLY A 531 11.12 16.90 -24.03
C GLY A 531 10.49 15.82 -23.13
N LEU A 532 10.14 14.67 -23.69
CA LEU A 532 9.66 13.49 -22.95
C LEU A 532 10.79 12.46 -22.84
N VAL A 533 11.21 12.18 -21.61
CA VAL A 533 12.26 11.20 -21.32
C VAL A 533 11.67 9.94 -20.68
N ILE A 534 11.95 8.78 -21.28
CA ILE A 534 11.68 7.46 -20.72
C ILE A 534 12.98 6.95 -20.11
N GLU A 535 12.97 6.70 -18.80
CA GLU A 535 14.17 6.28 -18.06
C GLU A 535 13.99 4.86 -17.50
N LEU A 536 14.90 3.96 -17.87
CA LEU A 536 15.01 2.62 -17.33
C LEU A 536 16.04 2.59 -16.21
N ARG A 537 15.66 2.12 -15.01
CA ARG A 537 16.60 1.99 -13.88
C ARG A 537 16.31 0.80 -12.97
N THR A 538 17.34 0.35 -12.28
CA THR A 538 17.20 -0.48 -11.09
C THR A 538 16.99 0.41 -9.87
N ASP A 539 16.03 0.08 -9.02
CA ASP A 539 15.63 0.87 -7.86
C ASP A 539 15.38 -0.05 -6.65
N THR A 540 16.38 -0.13 -5.76
CA THR A 540 16.30 -0.96 -4.55
C THR A 540 15.42 -0.34 -3.47
N THR A 541 14.98 0.91 -3.63
CA THR A 541 14.09 1.58 -2.67
C THR A 541 12.62 1.12 -2.78
N LEU A 542 12.28 0.39 -3.85
CA LEU A 542 10.97 -0.24 -4.03
C LEU A 542 10.69 -1.39 -3.05
N GLY A 543 11.67 -1.77 -2.22
CA GLY A 543 11.55 -2.79 -1.18
C GLY A 543 12.24 -4.11 -1.53
N PHE A 544 11.89 -5.17 -0.81
CA PHE A 544 12.41 -6.52 -0.99
C PHE A 544 11.48 -7.36 -1.88
N GLY A 545 12.05 -8.24 -2.70
CA GLY A 545 11.33 -9.17 -3.57
C GLY A 545 11.20 -8.70 -5.03
N ASP A 546 10.53 -9.50 -5.85
CA ASP A 546 10.41 -9.23 -7.28
C ASP A 546 9.32 -8.17 -7.56
N VAL A 547 9.68 -6.90 -7.41
CA VAL A 547 8.79 -5.73 -7.59
C VAL A 547 9.32 -4.79 -8.67
N TYR A 548 8.42 -4.25 -9.48
CA TYR A 548 8.68 -3.15 -10.41
C TYR A 548 7.63 -2.04 -10.28
N ARG A 549 8.00 -0.87 -10.81
CA ARG A 549 7.16 0.33 -10.85
C ARG A 549 7.26 0.99 -12.22
N LEU A 550 6.12 1.26 -12.83
CA LEU A 550 5.96 2.17 -13.97
C LEU A 550 5.30 3.45 -13.46
N ALA A 551 5.85 4.62 -13.78
CA ALA A 551 5.19 5.89 -13.49
C ALA A 551 5.23 6.78 -14.73
N THR A 552 4.06 7.16 -15.23
CA THR A 552 3.93 7.93 -16.47
C THR A 552 3.51 9.36 -16.16
N HIS A 553 4.31 10.33 -16.63
CA HIS A 553 4.07 11.76 -16.52
C HIS A 553 4.27 12.40 -17.90
N PRO A 554 3.61 13.53 -18.23
CA PRO A 554 3.70 14.17 -19.55
C PRO A 554 5.11 14.44 -20.10
N THR A 555 6.09 14.64 -19.21
CA THR A 555 7.48 14.96 -19.55
C THR A 555 8.48 13.89 -19.12
N ARG A 556 8.04 12.89 -18.34
CA ARG A 556 8.94 11.84 -17.84
C ARG A 556 8.19 10.54 -17.60
N ILE A 557 8.68 9.45 -18.15
CA ILE A 557 8.21 8.10 -17.84
C ILE A 557 9.33 7.36 -17.12
N SER A 558 9.03 6.81 -15.95
CA SER A 558 9.97 6.08 -15.13
C SER A 558 9.64 4.59 -15.18
N VAL A 559 10.53 3.79 -15.75
CA VAL A 559 10.48 2.33 -15.81
C VAL A 559 11.52 1.80 -14.83
N SER A 560 11.08 1.30 -13.68
CA SER A 560 11.99 0.94 -12.58
C SER A 560 11.67 -0.42 -11.98
N ALA A 561 12.69 -1.15 -11.53
CA ALA A 561 12.49 -2.39 -10.80
C ALA A 561 13.60 -2.67 -9.79
N THR A 562 13.30 -3.51 -8.80
CA THR A 562 14.27 -3.95 -7.76
C THR A 562 15.50 -4.64 -8.34
N ARG A 563 15.38 -5.29 -9.52
CA ARG A 563 16.44 -5.99 -10.25
C ARG A 563 16.28 -5.80 -11.76
N ALA A 564 17.37 -5.93 -12.51
CA ALA A 564 17.39 -5.68 -13.94
C ALA A 564 16.44 -6.61 -14.73
N GLU A 565 16.30 -7.88 -14.32
CA GLU A 565 15.47 -8.85 -15.05
C GLU A 565 13.96 -8.56 -14.97
N LEU A 566 13.52 -7.66 -14.08
CA LEU A 566 12.12 -7.26 -13.95
C LEU A 566 11.77 -5.97 -14.69
N VAL A 567 12.77 -5.20 -15.13
CA VAL A 567 12.55 -3.97 -15.91
C VAL A 567 11.69 -4.23 -17.16
N PRO A 568 11.87 -5.34 -17.91
CA PRO A 568 11.01 -5.65 -19.04
C PRO A 568 9.52 -5.82 -18.69
N TYR A 569 9.15 -6.20 -17.46
CA TYR A 569 7.73 -6.27 -17.07
C TYR A 569 7.09 -4.89 -16.96
N ALA A 570 7.82 -3.90 -16.43
CA ALA A 570 7.38 -2.51 -16.42
C ALA A 570 7.32 -1.92 -17.85
N SER A 571 8.26 -2.32 -18.73
CA SER A 571 8.21 -1.99 -20.15
C SER A 571 6.96 -2.57 -20.82
N ALA A 572 6.61 -3.83 -20.55
CA ALA A 572 5.41 -4.46 -21.10
C ALA A 572 4.13 -3.70 -20.70
N ASP A 573 4.02 -3.23 -19.45
CA ASP A 573 2.91 -2.37 -19.04
C ASP A 573 2.86 -1.07 -19.83
N LEU A 574 4.01 -0.42 -20.03
CA LEU A 574 4.08 0.80 -20.84
C LEU A 574 3.59 0.54 -22.28
N LEU A 575 4.04 -0.56 -22.90
CA LEU A 575 3.63 -0.94 -24.25
C LEU A 575 2.13 -1.24 -24.35
N GLN A 576 1.54 -1.86 -23.33
CA GLN A 576 0.10 -2.13 -23.27
C GLN A 576 -0.73 -0.86 -23.07
N LEU A 577 -0.19 0.14 -22.36
CA LEU A 577 -0.83 1.43 -22.16
C LEU A 577 -0.72 2.37 -23.36
N CYS A 578 0.15 2.07 -24.33
CA CYS A 578 0.26 2.83 -25.56
C CYS A 578 -1.00 2.69 -26.41
N SER A 579 -1.84 3.72 -26.40
CA SER A 579 -3.04 3.81 -27.24
C SER A 579 -2.92 4.97 -28.24
N ALA A 580 -3.60 4.85 -29.37
CA ALA A 580 -3.86 6.02 -30.22
C ALA A 580 -4.73 6.99 -29.41
N ALA A 581 -4.43 8.30 -29.47
CA ALA A 581 -5.05 9.30 -28.61
C ALA A 581 -6.59 9.16 -28.55
N LEU A 582 -7.12 9.17 -27.32
CA LEU A 582 -8.55 9.03 -26.98
C LEU A 582 -9.47 10.08 -27.68
N ASP A 583 -8.88 11.13 -28.25
CA ASP A 583 -9.58 12.24 -28.93
C ASP A 583 -9.47 12.21 -30.46
N GLY A 584 -9.14 11.07 -31.08
CA GLY A 584 -9.14 10.93 -32.54
C GLY A 584 -7.94 11.57 -33.26
N GLY A 585 -6.82 11.72 -32.57
CA GLY A 585 -5.54 12.16 -33.15
C GLY A 585 -4.61 10.99 -33.52
N ASP A 586 -3.77 11.18 -34.54
CA ASP A 586 -2.78 10.21 -35.01
C ASP A 586 -1.58 9.99 -34.05
N ALA A 587 -1.52 10.70 -32.92
CA ALA A 587 -0.38 10.66 -32.00
C ALA A 587 -0.52 9.55 -30.95
N LEU A 588 0.52 8.73 -30.80
CA LEU A 588 0.64 7.70 -29.77
C LEU A 588 0.69 8.36 -28.39
N SER A 589 -0.09 7.87 -27.43
CA SER A 589 -0.16 8.44 -26.08
C SER A 589 -0.24 7.37 -25.00
N VAL A 590 0.10 7.75 -23.76
CA VAL A 590 0.05 6.89 -22.58
C VAL A 590 -0.68 7.62 -21.45
N PRO A 591 -1.70 7.02 -20.81
CA PRO A 591 -2.38 7.62 -19.68
C PRO A 591 -1.41 7.86 -18.51
N ALA A 592 -1.70 8.88 -17.71
CA ALA A 592 -0.84 9.29 -16.60
C ALA A 592 -1.18 8.48 -15.34
N VAL A 593 -0.44 7.40 -15.11
CA VAL A 593 -0.66 6.39 -14.09
C VAL A 593 0.65 6.00 -13.39
N THR A 594 0.55 5.54 -12.15
CA THR A 594 1.59 4.79 -11.46
C THR A 594 1.12 3.34 -11.30
N ILE A 595 1.91 2.40 -11.79
CA ILE A 595 1.72 0.97 -11.61
C ILE A 595 2.82 0.47 -10.69
N LEU A 596 2.44 -0.27 -9.65
CA LEU A 596 3.35 -1.02 -8.78
C LEU A 596 2.95 -2.49 -8.86
N ASP A 597 3.86 -3.35 -9.31
CA ASP A 597 3.50 -4.72 -9.63
C ASP A 597 4.68 -5.70 -9.54
N GLY A 598 4.39 -7.00 -9.68
CA GLY A 598 5.37 -8.07 -9.69
C GLY A 598 4.73 -9.46 -9.79
N PRO A 599 5.43 -10.47 -10.32
CA PRO A 599 4.87 -11.80 -10.49
C PRO A 599 4.60 -12.49 -9.14
N SER A 600 3.49 -13.22 -9.02
CA SER A 600 3.22 -14.09 -7.86
C SER A 600 3.68 -15.54 -8.07
N VAL A 601 3.83 -15.94 -9.33
CA VAL A 601 4.28 -17.28 -9.74
C VAL A 601 5.43 -17.08 -10.70
N ASP A 602 6.62 -17.60 -10.40
CA ASP A 602 7.78 -17.35 -11.24
C ASP A 602 7.78 -18.14 -12.56
N PHE A 603 7.47 -19.44 -12.51
CA PHE A 603 7.54 -20.32 -13.67
C PHE A 603 6.25 -20.22 -14.51
N ARG A 604 6.29 -19.33 -15.50
CA ARG A 604 5.22 -19.08 -16.47
C ARG A 604 5.81 -19.32 -17.86
N ALA A 605 5.57 -20.51 -18.40
CA ALA A 605 6.24 -20.97 -19.61
C ALA A 605 5.27 -21.19 -20.77
N LEU A 606 5.73 -20.85 -21.97
CA LEU A 606 5.20 -21.34 -23.23
C LEU A 606 6.22 -22.33 -23.80
N MET A 607 5.77 -23.47 -24.32
CA MET A 607 6.61 -24.40 -25.05
C MET A 607 6.13 -24.47 -26.50
N VAL A 608 7.07 -24.43 -27.45
CA VAL A 608 6.78 -24.57 -28.88
C VAL A 608 7.62 -25.68 -29.51
N ASP A 609 6.95 -26.47 -30.32
CA ASP A 609 7.53 -27.59 -31.07
C ASP A 609 8.06 -27.14 -32.43
N VAL A 610 9.38 -27.08 -32.53
CA VAL A 610 10.09 -26.73 -33.76
C VAL A 610 10.66 -27.96 -34.47
N ALA A 611 10.55 -29.14 -33.85
CA ALA A 611 11.02 -30.40 -34.42
C ALA A 611 10.02 -30.95 -35.44
N ARG A 612 8.72 -31.00 -35.13
CA ARG A 612 7.73 -31.59 -36.05
C ARG A 612 7.34 -30.64 -37.18
N LYS A 613 7.37 -29.33 -36.92
CA LYS A 613 7.06 -28.28 -37.92
C LYS A 613 8.15 -27.20 -37.92
N PRO A 614 8.71 -26.85 -39.08
CA PRO A 614 9.72 -25.81 -39.17
C PRO A 614 9.15 -24.44 -38.79
N HIS A 615 9.92 -23.69 -38.00
CA HIS A 615 9.63 -22.32 -37.63
C HIS A 615 10.83 -21.43 -37.95
N SER A 616 10.59 -20.35 -38.68
CA SER A 616 11.59 -19.32 -38.99
C SER A 616 12.00 -18.56 -37.72
N LEU A 617 13.22 -18.01 -37.75
CA LEU A 617 13.72 -17.15 -36.67
C LEU A 617 12.80 -15.95 -36.41
N ARG A 618 12.17 -15.43 -37.47
CA ARG A 618 11.18 -14.35 -37.39
C ARG A 618 10.00 -14.73 -36.49
N VAL A 619 9.40 -15.90 -36.71
CA VAL A 619 8.26 -16.34 -35.90
C VAL A 619 8.68 -16.64 -34.46
N LEU A 620 9.87 -17.20 -34.24
CA LEU A 620 10.38 -17.38 -32.87
C LEU A 620 10.56 -16.04 -32.14
N LYS A 621 11.03 -14.99 -32.83
CA LYS A 621 11.08 -13.62 -32.26
C LYS A 621 9.68 -13.06 -31.99
N GLN A 622 8.69 -13.32 -32.85
CA GLN A 622 7.30 -12.94 -32.60
C GLN A 622 6.71 -13.65 -31.37
N LEU A 623 7.06 -14.91 -31.13
CA LEU A 623 6.66 -15.64 -29.93
C LEU A 623 7.35 -15.11 -28.67
N VAL A 624 8.61 -14.64 -28.78
CA VAL A 624 9.28 -13.91 -27.71
C VAL A 624 8.55 -12.60 -27.41
N GLU A 625 8.14 -11.82 -28.42
CA GLU A 625 7.33 -10.61 -28.22
C GLU A 625 6.00 -10.92 -27.54
N LEU A 626 5.32 -12.00 -27.94
CA LEU A 626 4.08 -12.44 -27.31
C LEU A 626 4.29 -12.78 -25.83
N CYS A 627 5.37 -13.50 -25.51
CA CYS A 627 5.73 -13.82 -24.12
C CYS A 627 6.07 -12.56 -23.32
N HIS A 628 6.86 -11.65 -23.90
CA HIS A 628 7.24 -10.38 -23.29
C HIS A 628 6.01 -9.52 -22.97
N PHE A 629 5.15 -9.31 -23.98
CA PHE A 629 3.96 -8.48 -23.86
C PHE A 629 3.04 -9.00 -22.75
N TYR A 630 2.83 -10.31 -22.65
CA TYR A 630 1.99 -10.91 -21.59
C TYR A 630 2.77 -11.40 -20.37
N LYS A 631 4.03 -11.00 -20.21
CA LYS A 631 4.88 -11.25 -19.03
C LYS A 631 5.07 -12.74 -18.69
N LEU A 632 5.10 -13.61 -19.69
CA LEU A 632 5.62 -14.97 -19.53
C LEU A 632 7.14 -14.89 -19.39
N ARG A 633 7.70 -15.68 -18.46
CA ARG A 633 9.14 -15.64 -18.18
C ARG A 633 9.93 -16.55 -19.10
N TYR A 634 9.35 -17.68 -19.51
CA TYR A 634 10.08 -18.72 -20.22
C TYR A 634 9.42 -19.06 -21.56
N LEU A 635 10.25 -19.26 -22.59
CA LEU A 635 9.88 -19.88 -23.85
C LEU A 635 10.74 -21.13 -24.04
N GLN A 636 10.14 -22.31 -23.89
CA GLN A 636 10.81 -23.59 -24.14
C GLN A 636 10.76 -23.92 -25.63
N LEU A 637 11.93 -24.24 -26.17
CA LEU A 637 12.09 -24.70 -27.55
C LEU A 637 12.31 -26.21 -27.52
N HIS A 638 11.31 -26.95 -28.00
CA HIS A 638 11.41 -28.39 -28.22
C HIS A 638 12.16 -28.63 -29.53
N LEU A 639 13.49 -28.76 -29.43
CA LEU A 639 14.41 -28.67 -30.58
C LEU A 639 14.60 -30.00 -31.31
N THR A 640 14.18 -31.12 -30.73
CA THR A 640 14.51 -32.45 -31.23
C THR A 640 13.38 -33.43 -31.00
N ASP A 641 13.11 -34.27 -32.00
CA ASP A 641 12.17 -35.38 -31.91
C ASP A 641 12.52 -36.48 -32.94
N ASP A 642 11.64 -37.47 -33.10
CA ASP A 642 11.74 -38.52 -34.10
C ASP A 642 11.84 -37.98 -35.53
N GLN A 643 11.11 -36.90 -35.83
CA GLN A 643 11.00 -36.37 -37.19
C GLN A 643 12.12 -35.38 -37.52
N ALA A 644 12.71 -34.71 -36.52
CA ALA A 644 13.80 -33.78 -36.76
C ALA A 644 14.71 -33.50 -35.56
N PHE A 645 15.95 -33.12 -35.88
CA PHE A 645 16.92 -32.59 -34.92
C PHE A 645 17.34 -31.20 -35.42
N THR A 646 16.87 -30.16 -34.74
CA THR A 646 17.02 -28.77 -35.22
C THR A 646 18.18 -28.04 -34.57
N PHE A 647 18.79 -28.61 -33.52
CA PHE A 647 19.96 -28.06 -32.86
C PHE A 647 21.25 -28.37 -33.66
N PRO A 648 22.06 -27.36 -34.04
CA PRO A 648 23.29 -27.57 -34.81
C PRO A 648 24.47 -27.94 -33.91
N SER A 649 24.67 -29.24 -33.71
CA SER A 649 25.84 -29.73 -32.98
C SER A 649 27.14 -29.46 -33.75
N ILE A 650 28.19 -29.03 -33.05
CA ILE A 650 29.53 -28.85 -33.63
C ILE A 650 30.27 -30.19 -33.65
N ALA A 651 30.14 -30.98 -32.59
CA ALA A 651 30.72 -32.32 -32.50
C ALA A 651 30.07 -33.33 -33.45
N PHE A 652 28.78 -33.14 -33.75
CA PHE A 652 27.98 -34.05 -34.57
C PHE A 652 27.17 -33.30 -35.65
N PRO A 653 27.85 -32.63 -36.61
CA PRO A 653 27.20 -31.80 -37.61
C PRO A 653 26.26 -32.58 -38.54
N GLU A 654 26.41 -33.91 -38.62
CA GLU A 654 25.57 -34.80 -39.43
C GLU A 654 24.17 -35.05 -38.86
N LEU A 655 23.92 -34.74 -37.58
CA LEU A 655 22.64 -35.07 -36.92
C LEU A 655 21.49 -34.17 -37.32
N VAL A 656 21.78 -32.95 -37.76
CA VAL A 656 20.74 -31.98 -38.12
C VAL A 656 19.83 -32.49 -39.22
N THR A 657 18.55 -32.11 -39.17
CA THR A 657 17.67 -32.29 -40.31
C THR A 657 18.05 -31.29 -41.40
N PRO A 658 18.41 -31.75 -42.63
CA PRO A 658 18.71 -30.86 -43.74
C PRO A 658 17.56 -29.88 -43.98
N GLU A 659 17.88 -28.61 -44.19
CA GLU A 659 16.91 -27.53 -44.47
C GLU A 659 15.89 -27.24 -43.34
N GLN A 660 15.95 -27.97 -42.22
CA GLN A 660 15.12 -27.80 -41.03
C GLN A 660 15.99 -27.83 -39.76
N HIS A 661 16.88 -26.86 -39.64
CA HIS A 661 17.70 -26.63 -38.45
C HIS A 661 18.09 -25.16 -38.35
N TYR A 662 18.49 -24.75 -37.16
CA TYR A 662 19.07 -23.44 -36.92
C TYR A 662 20.60 -23.54 -36.95
N THR A 663 21.28 -22.41 -37.08
CA THR A 663 22.70 -22.27 -36.74
C THR A 663 22.86 -21.85 -35.27
N GLN A 664 24.00 -22.16 -34.66
CA GLN A 664 24.24 -21.70 -33.28
C GLN A 664 24.31 -20.17 -33.21
N ALA A 665 24.64 -19.49 -34.31
CA ALA A 665 24.63 -18.04 -34.39
C ALA A 665 23.19 -17.51 -34.32
N GLU A 666 22.25 -18.08 -35.09
CA GLU A 666 20.83 -17.72 -35.05
C GLU A 666 20.21 -18.00 -33.66
N LEU A 667 20.55 -19.14 -33.05
CA LEU A 667 20.07 -19.44 -31.69
C LEU A 667 20.64 -18.47 -30.64
N ARG A 668 21.92 -18.09 -30.72
CA ARG A 668 22.51 -17.07 -29.84
C ARG A 668 21.90 -15.69 -30.07
N GLU A 669 21.59 -15.35 -31.32
CA GLU A 669 20.84 -14.13 -31.66
C GLU A 669 19.45 -14.15 -31.02
N LEU A 670 18.72 -15.27 -31.11
CA LEU A 670 17.41 -15.42 -30.49
C LEU A 670 17.48 -15.32 -28.97
N VAL A 671 18.49 -15.93 -28.34
CA VAL A 671 18.74 -15.81 -26.89
C VAL A 671 18.94 -14.35 -26.50
N ALA A 672 19.80 -13.62 -27.21
CA ALA A 672 20.04 -12.20 -26.93
C ALA A 672 18.76 -11.35 -27.14
N TYR A 673 17.98 -11.66 -28.16
CA TYR A 673 16.70 -11.00 -28.44
C TYR A 673 15.68 -11.21 -27.30
N ALA A 674 15.61 -12.43 -26.76
CA ALA A 674 14.74 -12.81 -25.66
C ALA A 674 15.19 -12.23 -24.32
N ASP A 675 16.48 -12.28 -24.01
CA ASP A 675 17.05 -11.75 -22.76
C ASP A 675 16.81 -10.24 -22.63
N ALA A 676 16.93 -9.48 -23.73
CA ALA A 676 16.64 -8.05 -23.77
C ALA A 676 15.17 -7.72 -23.42
N ARG A 677 14.28 -8.71 -23.50
CA ARG A 677 12.83 -8.61 -23.22
C ARG A 677 12.41 -9.33 -21.94
N GLY A 678 13.36 -9.85 -21.17
CA GLY A 678 13.08 -10.60 -19.94
C GLY A 678 12.44 -11.96 -20.17
N VAL A 679 12.53 -12.50 -21.39
CA VAL A 679 12.09 -13.86 -21.75
C VAL A 679 13.33 -14.75 -21.81
N VAL A 680 13.32 -15.85 -21.09
CA VAL A 680 14.43 -16.80 -21.03
C VAL A 680 14.10 -18.03 -21.87
N LEU A 681 14.96 -18.36 -22.82
CA LEU A 681 14.78 -19.55 -23.66
C LEU A 681 15.22 -20.81 -22.91
N ILE A 682 14.36 -21.82 -22.86
CA ILE A 682 14.68 -23.14 -22.30
C ILE A 682 14.94 -24.10 -23.45
N PRO A 683 16.16 -24.63 -23.62
CA PRO A 683 16.40 -25.68 -24.61
C PRO A 683 15.89 -27.02 -24.10
N GLU A 684 15.27 -27.77 -25.00
CA GLU A 684 14.94 -29.17 -24.81
C GLU A 684 15.62 -30.00 -25.88
N LEU A 685 16.41 -30.98 -25.43
CA LEU A 685 16.90 -32.08 -26.26
C LEU A 685 16.33 -33.37 -25.70
N GLU A 686 15.49 -34.03 -26.49
CA GLU A 686 14.85 -35.29 -26.16
C GLU A 686 15.87 -36.40 -25.92
N MET A 687 15.62 -37.18 -24.87
CA MET A 687 16.36 -38.40 -24.55
C MET A 687 15.70 -39.20 -23.41
N PRO A 688 15.82 -40.53 -23.40
CA PRO A 688 16.34 -41.38 -24.47
C PRO A 688 15.28 -41.80 -25.51
N GLY A 689 14.00 -41.50 -25.28
CA GLY A 689 12.93 -41.58 -26.26
C GLY A 689 13.00 -40.45 -27.30
N HIS A 690 12.07 -40.43 -28.26
CA HIS A 690 11.92 -39.35 -29.24
C HIS A 690 13.20 -38.95 -30.00
N CYS A 691 14.06 -39.93 -30.27
CA CYS A 691 15.37 -39.74 -30.89
C CYS A 691 15.48 -40.38 -32.28
N GLY A 692 14.35 -40.62 -32.95
CA GLY A 692 14.29 -41.21 -34.28
C GLY A 692 15.23 -40.58 -35.30
N GLN A 693 15.38 -39.26 -35.29
CA GLN A 693 16.31 -38.58 -36.19
C GLN A 693 17.78 -38.92 -35.87
N LEU A 694 18.16 -39.03 -34.59
CA LEU A 694 19.52 -39.42 -34.20
C LEU A 694 19.84 -40.84 -34.68
N VAL A 695 18.90 -41.76 -34.46
CA VAL A 695 19.01 -43.16 -34.91
C VAL A 695 19.04 -43.25 -36.44
N ALA A 696 18.27 -42.41 -37.15
CA ALA A 696 18.25 -42.40 -38.60
C ALA A 696 19.57 -41.86 -39.21
N ARG A 697 20.13 -40.79 -38.63
CA ARG A 697 21.34 -40.14 -39.13
C ARG A 697 22.60 -40.91 -38.80
N ARG A 698 22.64 -41.54 -37.63
CA ARG A 698 23.83 -42.23 -37.14
C ARG A 698 23.49 -43.54 -36.43
N PRO A 699 22.91 -44.51 -37.16
CA PRO A 699 22.39 -45.75 -36.58
C PRO A 699 23.47 -46.61 -35.94
N GLU A 700 24.71 -46.55 -36.43
CA GLU A 700 25.84 -47.31 -35.89
C GLU A 700 26.26 -46.85 -34.49
N LEU A 701 25.87 -45.64 -34.09
CA LEU A 701 26.09 -45.12 -32.75
C LEU A 701 24.83 -45.26 -31.88
N PHE A 702 23.67 -44.77 -32.35
CA PHE A 702 22.50 -44.56 -31.50
C PHE A 702 21.50 -45.70 -31.47
N ARG A 703 21.48 -46.63 -32.43
CA ARG A 703 20.39 -47.62 -32.54
C ARG A 703 20.46 -48.66 -31.41
N ALA A 704 19.40 -48.76 -30.59
CA ALA A 704 19.26 -49.80 -29.56
C ALA A 704 18.80 -51.15 -30.12
N SER A 705 17.81 -51.15 -31.02
CA SER A 705 17.22 -52.35 -31.61
C SER A 705 16.94 -52.15 -33.11
N PRO A 706 17.02 -53.21 -33.93
CA PRO A 706 16.56 -53.15 -35.32
C PRO A 706 15.04 -53.04 -35.44
N LEU A 707 14.28 -53.33 -34.38
CA LEU A 707 12.80 -53.37 -34.39
C LEU A 707 12.14 -52.05 -33.96
N HIS A 708 12.90 -51.14 -33.36
CA HIS A 708 12.39 -49.89 -32.81
C HIS A 708 13.33 -48.73 -33.19
N HIS A 709 12.76 -47.60 -33.61
CA HIS A 709 13.52 -46.53 -34.24
C HIS A 709 13.67 -45.25 -33.40
N ALA A 710 12.87 -45.05 -32.35
CA ALA A 710 12.81 -43.79 -31.60
C ALA A 710 13.67 -43.76 -30.34
N THR A 711 13.95 -44.91 -29.71
CA THR A 711 14.76 -44.98 -28.48
C THR A 711 16.25 -45.21 -28.77
N ILE A 712 17.14 -44.34 -28.25
CA ILE A 712 18.59 -44.52 -28.36
C ILE A 712 19.12 -45.63 -27.45
N ASP A 713 20.28 -46.20 -27.81
CA ASP A 713 20.97 -47.20 -27.01
C ASP A 713 21.65 -46.59 -25.77
N PHE A 714 20.85 -46.15 -24.80
CA PHE A 714 21.36 -45.56 -23.55
C PHE A 714 22.12 -46.54 -22.65
N ALA A 715 22.18 -47.84 -23.00
CA ALA A 715 23.07 -48.82 -22.39
C ALA A 715 24.53 -48.69 -22.88
N ASN A 716 24.72 -48.14 -24.09
CA ASN A 716 26.02 -47.90 -24.71
C ASN A 716 26.71 -46.66 -24.11
N PRO A 717 27.87 -46.78 -23.45
CA PRO A 717 28.60 -45.63 -22.91
C PRO A 717 28.96 -44.56 -23.97
N ALA A 718 29.15 -44.97 -25.23
CA ALA A 718 29.45 -44.02 -26.30
C ALA A 718 28.24 -43.13 -26.63
N VAL A 719 27.02 -43.65 -26.52
CA VAL A 719 25.78 -42.86 -26.67
C VAL A 719 25.65 -41.89 -25.50
N VAL A 720 25.85 -42.35 -24.27
CA VAL A 720 25.81 -41.47 -23.08
C VAL A 720 26.80 -40.31 -23.22
N ALA A 721 28.05 -40.58 -23.63
CA ALA A 721 29.05 -39.54 -23.87
C ALA A 721 28.69 -38.59 -25.02
N ALA A 722 28.02 -39.08 -26.07
CA ALA A 722 27.50 -38.24 -27.14
C ALA A 722 26.41 -37.29 -26.61
N MET A 723 25.47 -37.80 -25.80
CA MET A 723 24.43 -36.97 -25.18
C MET A 723 25.01 -35.94 -24.22
N GLU A 724 26.05 -36.27 -23.44
CA GLU A 724 26.78 -35.30 -22.61
C GLU A 724 27.33 -34.13 -23.44
N THR A 725 27.90 -34.45 -24.60
CA THR A 725 28.47 -33.45 -25.51
C THR A 725 27.37 -32.54 -26.09
N LEU A 726 26.24 -33.12 -26.51
CA LEU A 726 25.10 -32.36 -27.02
C LEU A 726 24.50 -31.42 -25.95
N VAL A 727 24.34 -31.91 -24.72
CA VAL A 727 23.90 -31.09 -23.59
C VAL A 727 24.88 -29.95 -23.32
N ALA A 728 26.19 -30.22 -23.34
CA ALA A 728 27.21 -29.20 -23.14
C ALA A 728 27.14 -28.09 -24.20
N GLU A 729 27.03 -28.45 -25.48
CA GLU A 729 26.92 -27.49 -26.59
C GLU A 729 25.64 -26.66 -26.50
N ALA A 730 24.49 -27.28 -26.21
CA ALA A 730 23.25 -26.54 -26.02
C ALA A 730 23.31 -25.64 -24.78
N CYS A 731 23.90 -26.08 -23.67
CA CYS A 731 24.13 -25.23 -22.51
C CYS A 731 25.00 -23.99 -22.82
N ASP A 732 25.96 -24.12 -23.74
CA ASP A 732 26.82 -23.03 -24.21
C ASP A 732 26.08 -22.00 -25.07
N VAL A 733 25.09 -22.44 -25.86
CA VAL A 733 24.24 -21.55 -26.66
C VAL A 733 23.23 -20.82 -25.77
N PHE A 734 22.53 -21.57 -24.90
CA PHE A 734 21.44 -21.06 -24.06
C PHE A 734 21.93 -20.63 -22.67
N ARG A 735 22.95 -19.77 -22.63
CA ARG A 735 23.68 -19.44 -21.38
C ARG A 735 22.82 -18.80 -20.30
N SER A 736 21.93 -17.88 -20.68
CA SER A 736 21.06 -17.16 -19.76
C SER A 736 20.02 -18.06 -19.08
N SER A 737 19.74 -19.22 -19.68
CA SER A 737 18.77 -20.15 -19.14
C SER A 737 19.27 -20.82 -17.86
N PRO A 738 18.53 -20.74 -16.74
CA PRO A 738 18.83 -21.55 -15.57
C PRO A 738 18.31 -22.99 -15.73
N TRP A 739 17.65 -23.31 -16.84
CA TRP A 739 16.99 -24.59 -17.08
C TRP A 739 17.56 -25.31 -18.30
N PHE A 740 17.47 -26.64 -18.27
CA PHE A 740 17.67 -27.50 -19.41
C PHE A 740 16.65 -28.64 -19.33
N HIS A 741 15.88 -28.86 -20.40
CA HIS A 741 14.93 -29.97 -20.47
C HIS A 741 15.59 -31.17 -21.15
N ILE A 742 15.58 -32.32 -20.48
CA ILE A 742 16.18 -33.57 -20.99
C ILE A 742 15.15 -34.50 -21.64
N GLY A 743 13.93 -34.01 -21.88
CA GLY A 743 12.83 -34.83 -22.39
C GLY A 743 12.41 -35.88 -21.38
N GLY A 744 12.42 -37.14 -21.80
CA GLY A 744 12.33 -38.31 -20.94
C GLY A 744 10.99 -39.04 -20.97
N ASP A 745 10.06 -38.56 -21.77
CA ASP A 745 8.77 -39.19 -22.04
C ASP A 745 8.87 -40.36 -23.04
N GLU A 746 7.81 -41.18 -23.06
CA GLU A 746 7.52 -42.23 -24.05
C GLU A 746 8.69 -43.14 -24.45
N CYS A 747 9.61 -43.41 -23.53
CA CYS A 747 10.75 -44.28 -23.80
C CYS A 747 10.33 -45.75 -23.88
N ASP A 748 10.60 -46.39 -25.02
CA ASP A 748 10.30 -47.81 -25.23
C ASP A 748 11.39 -48.70 -24.62
N LEU A 749 11.20 -49.04 -23.35
CA LEU A 749 12.11 -49.89 -22.60
C LEU A 749 12.07 -51.37 -23.02
N ALA A 750 11.08 -51.80 -23.81
CA ALA A 750 10.98 -53.20 -24.20
C ALA A 750 12.12 -53.57 -25.18
N HIS A 751 12.42 -52.66 -26.11
CA HIS A 751 13.38 -52.91 -27.18
C HIS A 751 14.83 -52.58 -26.82
N VAL A 752 15.10 -51.79 -25.78
CA VAL A 752 16.49 -51.55 -25.33
C VAL A 752 17.17 -52.85 -24.88
N ALA A 753 16.38 -53.84 -24.42
CA ALA A 753 16.91 -55.15 -24.02
C ALA A 753 17.51 -55.95 -25.19
N ASP A 754 17.17 -55.61 -26.44
CA ASP A 754 17.75 -56.22 -27.64
C ASP A 754 19.18 -55.72 -27.93
N SER A 755 19.60 -54.62 -27.30
CA SER A 755 20.92 -54.03 -27.50
C SER A 755 22.04 -54.98 -27.02
N PRO A 756 23.13 -55.14 -27.79
CA PRO A 756 24.30 -55.90 -27.32
C PRO A 756 24.99 -55.25 -26.10
N HIS A 757 24.72 -53.96 -25.84
CA HIS A 757 25.25 -53.23 -24.70
C HIS A 757 24.41 -53.40 -23.42
N PHE A 758 23.18 -53.93 -23.53
CA PHE A 758 22.23 -53.98 -22.43
C PHE A 758 22.70 -54.86 -21.26
N ALA A 759 22.98 -56.14 -21.49
CA ALA A 759 23.43 -57.04 -20.42
C ALA A 759 24.75 -56.58 -19.76
N PRO A 760 25.77 -56.11 -20.52
CA PRO A 760 26.94 -55.46 -19.93
C PRO A 760 26.60 -54.22 -19.08
N ALA A 761 25.64 -53.39 -19.50
CA ALA A 761 25.23 -52.21 -18.75
C ALA A 761 24.54 -52.56 -17.42
N LEU A 762 23.63 -53.54 -17.41
CA LEU A 762 23.01 -54.02 -16.17
C LEU A 762 24.06 -54.47 -15.15
N ALA A 763 25.05 -55.23 -15.61
CA ALA A 763 26.15 -55.70 -14.75
C ALA A 763 27.06 -54.55 -14.27
N ARG A 764 27.39 -53.59 -15.15
CA ARG A 764 28.23 -52.43 -14.82
C ARG A 764 27.56 -51.51 -13.81
N GLU A 765 26.28 -51.20 -14.01
CA GLU A 765 25.53 -50.27 -13.18
C GLU A 765 24.92 -50.93 -11.93
N GLY A 766 24.94 -52.27 -11.86
CA GLY A 766 24.41 -53.05 -10.75
C GLY A 766 22.88 -52.99 -10.64
N VAL A 767 22.18 -52.95 -11.77
CA VAL A 767 20.73 -52.78 -11.84
C VAL A 767 20.03 -54.00 -12.48
N ALA A 768 18.77 -54.22 -12.11
CA ALA A 768 18.09 -55.48 -12.39
C ALA A 768 17.42 -55.55 -13.77
N ASN A 769 17.02 -54.42 -14.35
CA ASN A 769 16.18 -54.37 -15.55
C ASN A 769 16.31 -53.02 -16.29
N ALA A 770 15.58 -52.88 -17.39
CA ALA A 770 15.61 -51.69 -18.24
C ALA A 770 15.09 -50.42 -17.54
N GLU A 771 14.05 -50.53 -16.71
CA GLU A 771 13.50 -49.40 -15.93
C GLU A 771 14.58 -48.81 -14.99
N GLU A 772 15.29 -49.66 -14.26
CA GLU A 772 16.36 -49.21 -13.37
C GLU A 772 17.56 -48.62 -14.14
N LEU A 773 17.83 -49.13 -15.34
CA LEU A 773 18.86 -48.57 -16.22
C LEU A 773 18.46 -47.21 -16.80
N TYR A 774 17.19 -47.05 -17.18
CA TYR A 774 16.62 -45.78 -17.62
C TYR A 774 16.65 -44.74 -16.48
N ARG A 775 16.28 -45.13 -15.26
CA ARG A 775 16.44 -44.29 -14.07
C ARG A 775 17.90 -43.86 -13.86
N LYS A 776 18.87 -44.78 -14.00
CA LYS A 776 20.30 -44.45 -13.94
C LYS A 776 20.69 -43.42 -15.01
N PHE A 777 20.17 -43.57 -16.22
CA PHE A 777 20.40 -42.62 -17.30
C PHE A 777 19.86 -41.23 -16.95
N LEU A 778 18.63 -41.10 -16.44
CA LEU A 778 18.08 -39.82 -15.98
C LEU A 778 18.92 -39.18 -14.88
N VAL A 779 19.33 -39.96 -13.86
CA VAL A 779 20.19 -39.48 -12.77
C VAL A 779 21.53 -38.97 -13.31
N HIS A 780 22.11 -39.67 -14.28
CA HIS A 780 23.36 -39.26 -14.91
C HIS A 780 23.21 -37.96 -15.70
N MET A 781 22.20 -37.87 -16.58
CA MET A 781 21.96 -36.66 -17.38
C MET A 781 21.60 -35.45 -16.51
N HIS A 782 20.87 -35.66 -15.41
CA HIS A 782 20.66 -34.64 -14.39
C HIS A 782 21.99 -34.13 -13.80
N ALA A 783 22.92 -35.03 -13.46
CA ALA A 783 24.23 -34.63 -12.96
C ALA A 783 25.05 -33.84 -14.01
N VAL A 784 24.94 -34.20 -15.29
CA VAL A 784 25.57 -33.48 -16.41
C VAL A 784 25.02 -32.05 -16.52
N VAL A 785 23.69 -31.88 -16.54
CA VAL A 785 23.03 -30.57 -16.56
C VAL A 785 23.50 -29.69 -15.38
N LYS A 786 23.61 -30.26 -14.18
CA LYS A 786 24.10 -29.55 -12.99
C LYS A 786 25.56 -29.10 -13.10
N ARG A 787 26.43 -29.87 -13.76
CA ARG A 787 27.83 -29.47 -14.01
C ARG A 787 27.92 -28.21 -14.88
N HIS A 788 26.90 -27.95 -15.70
CA HIS A 788 26.77 -26.72 -16.49
C HIS A 788 26.06 -25.59 -15.75
N GLY A 789 25.82 -25.72 -14.43
CA GLY A 789 25.21 -24.68 -13.61
C GLY A 789 23.71 -24.49 -13.83
N LYS A 790 23.05 -25.47 -14.46
CA LYS A 790 21.60 -25.42 -14.76
C LYS A 790 20.81 -26.40 -13.89
N ARG A 791 19.50 -26.20 -13.85
CA ARG A 791 18.51 -27.07 -13.24
C ARG A 791 17.84 -27.91 -14.32
N THR A 792 17.51 -29.15 -13.99
CA THR A 792 16.93 -30.11 -14.94
C THR A 792 15.41 -30.05 -14.89
N LEU A 793 14.79 -29.97 -16.07
CA LEU A 793 13.40 -30.32 -16.32
C LEU A 793 13.35 -31.69 -17.01
N VAL A 794 12.36 -32.52 -16.66
CA VAL A 794 12.09 -33.83 -17.27
C VAL A 794 10.59 -34.03 -17.35
N TRP A 795 10.08 -34.66 -18.41
CA TRP A 795 8.67 -35.06 -18.48
C TRP A 795 8.33 -36.16 -17.46
N GLU A 796 7.04 -36.32 -17.17
CA GLU A 796 6.49 -37.46 -16.42
C GLU A 796 6.58 -38.75 -17.24
N GLY A 797 7.78 -39.31 -17.40
CA GLY A 797 8.02 -40.55 -18.18
C GLY A 797 8.43 -41.77 -17.36
N PHE A 798 8.62 -41.63 -16.05
CA PHE A 798 9.04 -42.71 -15.14
C PHE A 798 7.94 -43.08 -14.13
N ALA A 799 7.88 -44.35 -13.75
CA ALA A 799 6.88 -44.85 -12.81
C ALA A 799 7.30 -44.65 -11.33
N PRO A 800 6.35 -44.60 -10.37
CA PRO A 800 6.67 -44.66 -8.94
C PRO A 800 7.29 -46.01 -8.56
N GLY A 801 8.13 -46.02 -7.52
CA GLY A 801 8.64 -47.26 -6.92
C GLY A 801 9.66 -48.01 -7.80
N GLY A 802 10.95 -47.72 -7.59
CA GLY A 802 12.08 -48.45 -8.15
C GLY A 802 13.34 -48.22 -7.32
N ALA A 803 14.34 -49.07 -7.49
CA ALA A 803 15.52 -49.15 -6.64
C ALA A 803 16.49 -47.96 -6.84
N VAL A 804 16.58 -47.45 -8.06
CA VAL A 804 17.37 -46.26 -8.38
C VAL A 804 16.53 -45.03 -8.11
N GLU A 805 16.93 -44.25 -7.11
CA GLU A 805 16.22 -43.03 -6.73
C GLU A 805 16.53 -41.88 -7.71
N ILE A 806 15.47 -41.27 -8.25
CA ILE A 806 15.58 -40.07 -9.07
C ILE A 806 15.70 -38.83 -8.14
N PRO A 807 16.72 -37.98 -8.30
CA PRO A 807 16.95 -36.84 -7.41
C PRO A 807 15.74 -35.91 -7.26
N ARG A 808 15.50 -35.37 -6.05
CA ARG A 808 14.34 -34.49 -5.79
C ARG A 808 14.56 -33.01 -6.12
N ASP A 809 15.77 -32.64 -6.50
CA ASP A 809 16.13 -31.30 -6.95
C ASP A 809 16.01 -31.10 -8.48
N LEU A 810 15.69 -32.16 -9.23
CA LEU A 810 15.13 -32.03 -10.57
C LEU A 810 13.64 -31.70 -10.50
N VAL A 811 13.12 -31.08 -11.56
CA VAL A 811 11.72 -30.66 -11.64
C VAL A 811 10.99 -31.49 -12.69
N VAL A 812 9.89 -32.12 -12.30
CA VAL A 812 9.07 -32.96 -13.19
C VAL A 812 8.00 -32.10 -13.86
N VAL A 813 7.94 -32.13 -15.18
CA VAL A 813 6.89 -31.50 -15.97
C VAL A 813 5.77 -32.52 -16.14
N ALA A 814 4.76 -32.42 -15.29
CA ALA A 814 3.64 -33.37 -15.22
C ALA A 814 2.60 -33.00 -16.28
N TYR A 815 2.51 -33.80 -17.35
CA TYR A 815 1.71 -33.53 -18.53
C TYR A 815 0.57 -34.54 -18.73
N GLU A 816 0.88 -35.84 -18.64
CA GLU A 816 -0.06 -36.92 -18.91
C GLU A 816 -0.90 -37.31 -17.68
N ALA A 817 -0.30 -37.25 -16.49
CA ALA A 817 -0.88 -37.68 -15.21
C ALA A 817 -1.40 -39.13 -15.27
N LEU A 818 -0.63 -40.01 -15.92
CA LEU A 818 -0.95 -41.42 -16.13
C LEU A 818 -0.01 -42.31 -15.32
N TYR A 819 1.30 -42.23 -15.58
CA TYR A 819 2.31 -43.11 -14.98
C TYR A 819 2.56 -42.73 -13.52
N TYR A 820 2.63 -41.43 -13.24
CA TYR A 820 2.97 -40.89 -11.94
C TYR A 820 2.11 -39.64 -11.66
N PRO A 821 0.90 -39.83 -11.12
CA PRO A 821 -0.03 -38.74 -10.87
C PRO A 821 0.57 -37.59 -10.04
N PRO A 822 0.16 -36.33 -10.27
CA PRO A 822 0.78 -35.17 -9.65
C PRO A 822 0.69 -35.17 -8.11
N ASP A 823 -0.38 -35.71 -7.52
CA ASP A 823 -0.51 -35.86 -6.06
C ASP A 823 0.47 -36.89 -5.48
N ALA A 824 0.81 -37.93 -6.25
CA ALA A 824 1.81 -38.92 -5.86
C ALA A 824 3.23 -38.36 -6.00
N LEU A 825 3.53 -37.65 -7.11
CA LEU A 825 4.80 -36.94 -7.29
C LEU A 825 5.08 -35.97 -6.12
N LEU A 826 4.09 -35.18 -5.72
CA LEU A 826 4.20 -34.25 -4.60
C LEU A 826 4.41 -34.95 -3.26
N ARG A 827 3.66 -36.03 -3.00
CA ARG A 827 3.82 -36.87 -1.80
C ARG A 827 5.22 -37.47 -1.70
N ASP A 828 5.77 -37.88 -2.83
CA ASP A 828 7.10 -38.49 -2.90
C ASP A 828 8.24 -37.45 -2.93
N GLY A 829 7.92 -36.16 -2.86
CA GLY A 829 8.86 -35.09 -2.59
C GLY A 829 9.33 -34.31 -3.81
N TYR A 830 8.79 -34.55 -5.00
CA TYR A 830 9.17 -33.83 -6.21
C TYR A 830 8.60 -32.41 -6.24
N THR A 831 9.34 -31.53 -6.91
CA THR A 831 8.81 -30.25 -7.41
C THR A 831 8.32 -30.47 -8.83
N ILE A 832 7.14 -29.94 -9.15
CA ILE A 832 6.47 -30.18 -10.43
C ILE A 832 6.05 -28.89 -11.12
N VAL A 833 5.94 -28.95 -12.45
CA VAL A 833 5.30 -27.95 -13.30
C VAL A 833 4.03 -28.55 -13.89
N ASN A 834 2.94 -27.80 -13.90
CA ASN A 834 1.69 -28.23 -14.52
C ASN A 834 1.74 -28.01 -16.04
N ALA A 835 1.73 -29.09 -16.81
CA ALA A 835 1.62 -29.08 -18.26
C ALA A 835 0.43 -29.94 -18.73
N ALA A 836 -0.65 -29.96 -17.95
CA ALA A 836 -1.78 -30.84 -18.20
C ALA A 836 -2.40 -30.67 -19.59
N TRP A 837 -2.78 -31.78 -20.21
CA TRP A 837 -3.38 -31.80 -21.56
C TRP A 837 -4.64 -30.93 -21.68
N LYS A 838 -5.38 -30.72 -20.58
CA LYS A 838 -6.46 -29.74 -20.52
C LYS A 838 -6.23 -28.74 -19.36
N PRO A 839 -6.33 -27.42 -19.61
CA PRO A 839 -6.47 -26.74 -20.90
C PRO A 839 -5.12 -26.31 -21.50
N LEU A 840 -3.99 -26.91 -21.10
CA LEU A 840 -2.66 -26.39 -21.42
C LEU A 840 -2.00 -26.99 -22.66
N TYR A 841 -2.60 -27.99 -23.32
CA TYR A 841 -2.11 -28.51 -24.61
C TYR A 841 -2.86 -27.92 -25.79
N VAL A 842 -2.11 -27.42 -26.76
CA VAL A 842 -2.54 -27.10 -28.12
C VAL A 842 -1.83 -28.08 -29.04
N VAL A 843 -2.58 -28.95 -29.73
CA VAL A 843 -2.02 -29.97 -30.62
C VAL A 843 -2.95 -30.19 -31.81
N ASN A 844 -2.42 -30.04 -33.02
CA ASN A 844 -3.21 -30.04 -34.26
C ASN A 844 -4.48 -29.16 -34.12
N ASP A 845 -5.67 -29.74 -34.37
CA ASP A 845 -6.95 -29.04 -34.23
C ASP A 845 -7.47 -28.97 -32.78
N ARG A 846 -6.84 -29.68 -31.84
CA ARG A 846 -7.25 -29.72 -30.43
C ARG A 846 -6.63 -28.56 -29.68
N ARG A 847 -7.49 -27.65 -29.24
CA ARG A 847 -7.10 -26.41 -28.57
C ARG A 847 -8.24 -25.93 -27.69
N TRP A 848 -7.89 -25.23 -26.63
CA TRP A 848 -8.86 -24.76 -25.64
C TRP A 848 -9.20 -23.29 -25.86
N SER A 849 -10.44 -22.90 -25.54
CA SER A 849 -10.85 -21.50 -25.64
C SER A 849 -10.18 -20.65 -24.55
N PRO A 850 -10.03 -19.33 -24.78
CA PRO A 850 -9.52 -18.42 -23.74
C PRO A 850 -10.33 -18.52 -22.44
N ARG A 851 -11.65 -18.76 -22.53
CA ARG A 851 -12.53 -18.95 -21.38
C ARG A 851 -12.21 -20.21 -20.57
N GLU A 852 -11.90 -21.32 -21.24
CA GLU A 852 -11.51 -22.56 -20.56
C GLU A 852 -10.16 -22.41 -19.85
N ILE A 853 -9.19 -21.76 -20.49
CA ILE A 853 -7.88 -21.48 -19.88
C ILE A 853 -8.03 -20.51 -18.69
N HIS A 854 -8.82 -19.45 -18.85
CA HIS A 854 -9.10 -18.51 -17.77
C HIS A 854 -9.85 -19.16 -16.60
N GLY A 855 -10.72 -20.15 -16.87
CA GLY A 855 -11.42 -20.91 -15.82
C GLY A 855 -10.53 -21.90 -15.04
N TRP A 856 -9.30 -22.12 -15.50
CA TRP A 856 -8.37 -23.08 -14.90
C TRP A 856 -7.54 -22.48 -13.75
N ASN A 857 -6.92 -23.35 -12.95
CA ASN A 857 -6.00 -22.97 -11.88
C ASN A 857 -4.76 -23.88 -11.88
N ARG A 858 -3.60 -23.33 -11.49
CA ARG A 858 -2.30 -24.02 -11.48
C ARG A 858 -2.27 -25.38 -10.78
N PHE A 859 -3.18 -25.62 -9.83
CA PHE A 859 -3.21 -26.83 -9.02
C PHE A 859 -4.19 -27.89 -9.53
N LEU A 860 -4.75 -27.71 -10.73
CA LEU A 860 -5.68 -28.64 -11.36
C LEU A 860 -5.05 -29.28 -12.61
N TRP A 861 -4.92 -30.61 -12.60
CA TRP A 861 -4.54 -31.40 -13.77
C TRP A 861 -5.77 -32.03 -14.38
N GLN A 862 -5.96 -31.86 -15.69
CA GLN A 862 -7.04 -32.50 -16.43
C GLN A 862 -6.53 -33.16 -17.70
N HIS A 863 -7.19 -34.24 -18.09
CA HIS A 863 -6.88 -35.00 -19.29
C HIS A 863 -8.09 -35.06 -20.23
N PHE A 864 -7.86 -35.04 -21.54
CA PHE A 864 -8.95 -35.08 -22.53
C PHE A 864 -9.28 -36.48 -23.04
N ILE A 865 -8.47 -37.49 -22.74
CA ILE A 865 -8.79 -38.91 -22.98
C ILE A 865 -9.58 -39.45 -21.79
N GLU A 866 -10.77 -39.98 -22.05
CA GLU A 866 -11.60 -40.61 -21.04
C GLU A 866 -10.93 -41.86 -20.43
N GLY A 867 -11.10 -42.07 -19.13
CA GLY A 867 -10.54 -43.24 -18.41
C GLY A 867 -9.13 -43.04 -17.85
N PHE A 868 -8.40 -42.01 -18.29
CA PHE A 868 -7.12 -41.62 -17.67
C PHE A 868 -7.35 -41.09 -16.24
N PRO A 869 -6.39 -41.23 -15.30
CA PRO A 869 -6.56 -40.77 -13.93
C PRO A 869 -7.00 -39.29 -13.84
N ALA A 870 -6.37 -38.41 -14.61
CA ALA A 870 -6.72 -36.99 -14.67
C ALA A 870 -7.95 -36.64 -15.52
N SER A 871 -8.64 -37.61 -16.13
CA SER A 871 -9.87 -37.33 -16.92
C SER A 871 -11.01 -36.74 -16.08
N ARG A 872 -11.05 -37.03 -14.77
CA ARG A 872 -11.99 -36.44 -13.80
C ARG A 872 -11.45 -35.17 -13.12
N GLY A 873 -10.22 -34.77 -13.44
CA GLY A 873 -9.50 -33.73 -12.74
C GLY A 873 -8.82 -34.23 -11.47
N ILE A 874 -7.52 -33.94 -11.34
CA ILE A 874 -6.76 -34.13 -10.10
C ILE A 874 -6.45 -32.73 -9.56
N GLN A 875 -7.18 -32.35 -8.52
CA GLN A 875 -6.91 -31.13 -7.76
C GLN A 875 -5.92 -31.46 -6.64
N VAL A 876 -4.79 -30.77 -6.62
CA VAL A 876 -3.84 -30.85 -5.52
C VAL A 876 -3.98 -29.64 -4.60
N GLU A 877 -3.59 -29.81 -3.34
CA GLU A 877 -3.55 -28.70 -2.38
C GLU A 877 -2.49 -27.66 -2.79
N PRO A 878 -2.75 -26.35 -2.59
CA PRO A 878 -1.79 -25.31 -2.87
C PRO A 878 -0.45 -25.53 -2.16
N THR A 879 0.65 -25.54 -2.92
CA THR A 879 2.01 -25.75 -2.40
C THR A 879 3.05 -25.11 -3.32
N ASP A 880 4.16 -24.66 -2.75
CA ASP A 880 5.29 -24.08 -3.50
C ASP A 880 6.07 -25.13 -4.32
N ARG A 881 5.83 -26.42 -4.07
CA ARG A 881 6.35 -27.52 -4.90
C ARG A 881 5.65 -27.59 -6.26
N VAL A 882 4.50 -26.96 -6.45
CA VAL A 882 3.97 -26.70 -7.79
C VAL A 882 4.52 -25.36 -8.25
N LEU A 883 5.66 -25.42 -8.92
CA LEU A 883 6.48 -24.26 -9.26
C LEU A 883 5.72 -23.26 -10.15
N GLY A 884 4.88 -23.78 -11.04
CA GLY A 884 4.26 -22.99 -12.10
C GLY A 884 3.49 -23.87 -13.08
N ALA A 885 3.34 -23.36 -14.29
CA ALA A 885 2.72 -24.11 -15.38
C ALA A 885 3.35 -23.77 -16.73
N MET A 886 3.08 -24.64 -17.70
CA MET A 886 3.55 -24.52 -19.07
C MET A 886 2.40 -24.76 -20.06
N LEU A 887 2.13 -23.78 -20.90
CA LEU A 887 1.26 -23.94 -22.08
C LEU A 887 2.10 -24.58 -23.19
N CYS A 888 1.69 -25.74 -23.69
CA CYS A 888 2.46 -26.52 -24.67
C CYS A 888 1.77 -26.49 -26.03
N ALA A 889 2.48 -26.01 -27.06
CA ALA A 889 2.05 -26.05 -28.44
C ALA A 889 2.86 -27.09 -29.21
N TRP A 890 2.18 -28.17 -29.59
CA TRP A 890 2.72 -29.30 -30.32
C TRP A 890 2.22 -29.30 -31.76
N GLU A 891 3.10 -29.67 -32.68
CA GLU A 891 2.78 -29.95 -34.08
C GLU A 891 2.07 -28.82 -34.87
N GLN A 892 2.04 -27.58 -34.36
CA GLN A 892 1.42 -26.48 -35.08
C GLN A 892 2.33 -26.04 -36.23
N PRO A 893 1.81 -25.86 -37.46
CA PRO A 893 2.58 -25.21 -38.51
C PRO A 893 2.78 -23.73 -38.16
N GLU A 894 3.89 -23.15 -38.60
CA GLU A 894 4.21 -21.73 -38.41
C GLU A 894 3.03 -20.80 -38.75
N SER A 895 2.30 -21.10 -39.82
CA SER A 895 1.15 -20.32 -40.31
C SER A 895 -0.05 -20.28 -39.35
N ARG A 896 -0.08 -21.14 -38.33
CA ARG A 896 -1.14 -21.24 -37.32
C ARG A 896 -0.66 -21.00 -35.90
N GLU A 897 0.62 -21.23 -35.63
CA GLU A 897 1.21 -21.18 -34.28
C GLU A 897 0.91 -19.85 -33.60
N LEU A 898 1.32 -18.73 -34.21
CA LEU A 898 1.12 -17.40 -33.63
C LEU A 898 -0.37 -17.01 -33.55
N GLU A 899 -1.16 -17.29 -34.59
CA GLU A 899 -2.62 -17.05 -34.60
C GLU A 899 -3.31 -17.76 -33.43
N SER A 900 -2.95 -19.03 -33.20
CA SER A 900 -3.49 -19.86 -32.13
C SER A 900 -3.06 -19.34 -30.75
N LEU A 901 -1.79 -18.97 -30.59
CA LEU A 901 -1.25 -18.60 -29.28
C LEU A 901 -1.65 -17.19 -28.84
N ILE A 902 -1.87 -16.24 -29.76
CA ILE A 902 -2.35 -14.88 -29.44
C ILE A 902 -3.68 -14.91 -28.67
N GLU A 903 -4.55 -15.88 -28.93
CA GLU A 903 -5.82 -16.02 -28.19
C GLU A 903 -5.62 -16.61 -26.78
N ARG A 904 -4.63 -17.48 -26.58
CA ARG A 904 -4.52 -18.38 -25.43
C ARG A 904 -3.54 -17.91 -24.37
N VAL A 905 -2.39 -17.40 -24.80
CA VAL A 905 -1.33 -16.88 -23.94
C VAL A 905 -1.82 -15.80 -22.96
N PRO A 906 -2.70 -14.84 -23.34
CA PRO A 906 -3.16 -13.81 -22.42
C PRO A 906 -3.96 -14.38 -21.25
N ALA A 907 -4.85 -15.35 -21.53
CA ALA A 907 -5.67 -16.01 -20.51
C ALA A 907 -4.78 -16.85 -19.57
N PHE A 908 -3.78 -17.52 -20.11
CA PHE A 908 -2.80 -18.26 -19.34
C PHE A 908 -1.96 -17.34 -18.43
N ALA A 909 -1.51 -16.20 -18.95
CA ALA A 909 -0.75 -15.20 -18.21
C ALA A 909 -1.56 -14.62 -17.03
N GLU A 910 -2.81 -14.22 -17.26
CA GLU A 910 -3.72 -13.67 -16.24
C GLU A 910 -3.83 -14.61 -15.02
N ARG A 911 -3.95 -15.92 -15.27
CA ARG A 911 -4.12 -16.93 -14.21
C ARG A 911 -2.87 -17.22 -13.41
N LEU A 912 -1.69 -16.97 -13.95
CA LEU A 912 -0.42 -17.21 -13.25
C LEU A 912 0.16 -15.95 -12.62
N TRP A 913 -0.15 -14.76 -13.14
CA TRP A 913 0.43 -13.52 -12.62
C TRP A 913 -0.03 -13.21 -11.20
N ARG A 914 -1.34 -13.28 -10.96
CA ARG A 914 -2.00 -13.10 -9.66
C ARG A 914 -3.04 -14.20 -9.43
N PRO A 915 -2.63 -15.44 -9.10
CA PRO A 915 -3.54 -16.59 -9.06
C PRO A 915 -4.66 -16.46 -8.02
N LYS A 916 -4.45 -15.66 -6.95
CA LYS A 916 -5.45 -15.36 -5.92
C LYS A 916 -6.46 -14.29 -6.35
N LEU A 917 -6.15 -13.47 -7.35
CA LEU A 917 -7.09 -12.49 -7.90
C LEU A 917 -8.12 -13.24 -8.74
N ARG A 918 -9.40 -13.04 -8.42
CA ARG A 918 -10.51 -13.47 -9.26
C ARG A 918 -10.89 -12.32 -10.18
N VAL A 919 -10.47 -12.43 -11.41
CA VAL A 919 -10.87 -11.53 -12.48
C VAL A 919 -12.08 -12.12 -13.18
N ASP A 920 -13.07 -11.29 -13.50
CA ASP A 920 -14.18 -11.72 -14.35
C ASP A 920 -13.72 -11.89 -15.80
N PHE A 921 -14.20 -12.93 -16.48
CA PHE A 921 -13.77 -13.20 -17.85
C PHE A 921 -14.13 -12.06 -18.82
N ALA A 922 -15.27 -11.39 -18.64
CA ALA A 922 -15.64 -10.27 -19.51
C ALA A 922 -14.71 -9.07 -19.28
N ASP A 923 -14.26 -8.84 -18.05
CA ASP A 923 -13.24 -7.84 -17.76
C ASP A 923 -11.89 -8.15 -18.40
N PHE A 924 -11.40 -9.38 -18.20
CA PHE A 924 -10.20 -9.87 -18.85
C PHE A 924 -10.26 -9.68 -20.37
N GLU A 925 -11.37 -10.06 -21.00
CA GLU A 925 -11.52 -9.99 -22.44
C GLU A 925 -11.55 -8.54 -22.95
N ARG A 926 -12.20 -7.61 -22.23
CA ARG A 926 -12.15 -6.18 -22.57
C ARG A 926 -10.72 -5.64 -22.54
N ARG A 927 -9.96 -5.93 -21.47
CA ARG A 927 -8.55 -5.48 -21.36
C ARG A 927 -7.67 -6.10 -22.44
N ARG A 928 -7.85 -7.39 -22.73
CA ARG A 928 -7.13 -8.10 -23.80
C ARG A 928 -7.38 -7.45 -25.17
N LEU A 929 -8.63 -7.10 -25.47
CA LEU A 929 -9.00 -6.44 -26.72
C LEU A 929 -8.44 -5.02 -26.82
N ALA A 930 -8.41 -4.27 -25.73
CA ALA A 930 -7.83 -2.93 -25.69
C ALA A 930 -6.32 -2.93 -26.01
N GLY A 931 -5.58 -3.95 -25.55
CA GLY A 931 -4.14 -4.10 -25.86
C GLY A 931 -3.82 -4.73 -27.22
N ALA A 932 -4.81 -5.30 -27.93
CA ALA A 932 -4.58 -6.13 -29.12
C ALA A 932 -3.94 -5.36 -30.29
N THR A 933 -4.30 -4.09 -30.48
CA THR A 933 -3.73 -3.25 -31.55
C THR A 933 -2.25 -2.96 -31.33
N ALA A 934 -1.83 -2.71 -30.09
CA ALA A 934 -0.43 -2.50 -29.76
C ALA A 934 0.38 -3.77 -30.04
N LEU A 935 -0.10 -4.94 -29.58
CA LEU A 935 0.52 -6.22 -29.85
C LEU A 935 0.67 -6.49 -31.35
N ALA A 936 -0.38 -6.29 -32.15
CA ALA A 936 -0.33 -6.52 -33.59
C ALA A 936 0.79 -5.71 -34.27
N LYS A 937 0.92 -4.42 -33.93
CA LYS A 937 2.00 -3.56 -34.45
C LYS A 937 3.39 -4.03 -34.03
N LEU A 938 3.56 -4.48 -32.78
CA LEU A 938 4.83 -5.02 -32.29
C LEU A 938 5.22 -6.29 -33.07
N LEU A 939 4.27 -7.21 -33.27
CA LEU A 939 4.49 -8.44 -34.01
C LEU A 939 4.83 -8.18 -35.49
N ASP A 940 4.19 -7.21 -36.12
CA ASP A 940 4.50 -6.79 -37.50
C ASP A 940 5.88 -6.13 -37.61
N GLY A 941 6.27 -5.40 -36.57
CA GLY A 941 7.56 -4.69 -36.46
C GLY A 941 8.77 -5.61 -36.27
N VAL A 942 8.57 -6.88 -35.88
CA VAL A 942 9.64 -7.89 -35.83
C VAL A 942 10.24 -8.06 -37.24
N ARG A 943 11.56 -7.92 -37.35
CA ARG A 943 12.29 -8.07 -38.62
C ARG A 943 13.02 -9.40 -38.69
#